data_AF-A0AB73T770-F1
#
_entry.id   AF-A0AB73T770-F1
#
_cell.length_a   1.000
_cell.length_b   1.000
_cell.length_c   1.000
_cell.angle_alpha   90.00
_cell.angle_beta   90.00
_cell.angle_gamma   90.00
#
_symmetry.space_group_name_H-M   'P 1'
#
loop_
_entity.id
_entity.type
_entity.pdbx_description
1 polymer ?
#
loop_
_entity_poly.entity_id
_entity_poly.type
_entity_poly.pdbx_seq_one_letter_code
_entity_poly.pdbx_strand_id
1 'polypeptide(L)'
;MQKILRTCRMYKLLEARKEDSFTISLAGSLLNMETAVAPVLEFIKTNFPGFTEHGIQHSLRIIDYINDILSDDFKDRLTDVEIFCFIMSALFHDIGMTLTDIEDKEKQRSCHHLYAREPIIQYCEKYLGMYSEHRRIRDCVVFVCEAHGRDIEELYSDETFRKNDTIQGQRLRYGLLAVLLRTGDLMDLEEGRTSEFNMHLNPSYYQNKISIEHHERHLELTKYNYSPEGIEVGVKTSNRERYKIWNAWLKYLDNEIMYANTHYFQSIGTHDIKKLRLPGLSFEIKPDPGANFLVEEIRFQLDEEGALWDILTKNIYTNQTDYIRELIQNAIDAVLLKYYSDESNVLEFASPRSWGVKDRVYVLYSAEKGLLYVSDTGIGMSEEGIKNYLFKAASSGYKLKRGRSSFAFPAIAKFGIGFASCLTKADKIEISSQKTGEKKIKAEIEGKSTIAFIERHPESDITGTTVKLEVKNRFSFKELEEYLILTFRYPSVPIAVIDLDSLYRLDKSLCLLPRGRQDDYFIENILTVIQEYENIEKLRKSTIHKYQLDKRLLEKIIIEKQEDRKKSMLPGKIKLLTEAADPEGIIYARREEFIRLAEKAAQNDDVQLSKLIFNVKGEIELYMSQYPSFTFPIDNGRIMDIVDYELQCVKINNNFNTESIQKNRLDQKCKGSGILFIKTRIDKPESGIEWQAVNAFLFHRGELVKSLVKVYSDPDEENSRDGILGLEQLEDLEYETKLSYETEDSEDYYKSMTWQPYTYSQDYSAQDYESRDYTFNIIYCDENEFQILYNVSLYDFENSYPLPEISNNSFRFFQNDLISDNYAGEDLHIRKPVLYQDGILLNINPQVILPLGIGWSVCNLTADAQFDLNASRHELNMNIDAIESWMDRTGRIIQEETARHCIDVLRKIQLDFTVSSLIQTIEDDSYLARSGLRSMKEVLNRLI
;
A
#
# COMPACT_ATOMS: atom_id res chain seq x y z
N MET A 1 57.45 -4.30 -15.34
CA MET A 1 58.30 -4.03 -16.51
C MET A 1 57.47 -3.13 -17.41
N GLN A 2 57.95 -1.91 -17.74
CA GLN A 2 57.18 -1.01 -18.60
C GLN A 2 56.96 -1.69 -19.97
N LYS A 3 55.72 -1.81 -20.41
CA LYS A 3 55.39 -2.31 -21.74
C LYS A 3 55.76 -1.24 -22.77
N ILE A 4 56.16 -1.71 -23.95
CA ILE A 4 56.35 -0.88 -25.14
C ILE A 4 55.54 -1.51 -26.28
N LEU A 5 55.15 -0.73 -27.28
CA LEU A 5 54.27 -1.19 -28.35
C LEU A 5 54.83 -2.40 -29.11
N ARG A 6 56.16 -2.45 -29.30
CA ARG A 6 56.85 -3.62 -29.89
C ARG A 6 56.60 -4.93 -29.16
N THR A 7 56.25 -4.88 -27.88
CA THR A 7 55.96 -6.07 -27.08
C THR A 7 54.49 -6.49 -27.12
N CYS A 8 53.59 -5.58 -27.50
CA CYS A 8 52.15 -5.85 -27.60
C CYS A 8 51.83 -6.88 -28.68
N ARG A 9 50.90 -7.77 -28.38
CA ARG A 9 50.58 -8.94 -29.23
C ARG A 9 49.87 -8.53 -30.51
N MET A 10 48.97 -7.54 -30.43
CA MET A 10 48.30 -7.00 -31.62
C MET A 10 49.28 -6.31 -32.58
N TYR A 11 50.30 -5.60 -32.05
CA TYR A 11 51.35 -5.03 -32.90
C TYR A 11 52.18 -6.12 -33.57
N LYS A 12 52.53 -7.18 -32.84
CA LYS A 12 53.24 -8.34 -33.41
C LYS A 12 52.43 -9.05 -34.50
N LEU A 13 51.09 -9.07 -34.38
CA LEU A 13 50.21 -9.61 -35.42
C LEU A 13 50.37 -8.80 -36.73
N LEU A 14 50.37 -7.46 -36.65
CA LEU A 14 50.65 -6.61 -37.81
C LEU A 14 52.08 -6.79 -38.32
N GLU A 15 53.05 -6.89 -37.40
CA GLU A 15 54.47 -7.06 -37.76
C GLU A 15 54.76 -8.40 -38.44
N ALA A 16 54.01 -9.45 -38.14
CA ALA A 16 54.15 -10.75 -38.78
C ALA A 16 53.65 -10.74 -40.24
N ARG A 17 52.73 -9.83 -40.59
CA ARG A 17 52.06 -9.73 -41.89
C ARG A 17 52.81 -8.86 -42.91
N LYS A 18 54.15 -8.78 -42.82
CA LYS A 18 55.02 -7.96 -43.71
C LYS A 18 55.10 -8.48 -45.15
N GLU A 19 53.95 -8.75 -45.77
CA GLU A 19 53.84 -9.29 -47.14
C GLU A 19 53.98 -8.18 -48.19
N ASP A 20 53.59 -6.94 -47.87
CA ASP A 20 53.68 -5.78 -48.78
C ASP A 20 54.30 -4.52 -48.14
N SER A 21 54.72 -3.59 -49.00
CA SER A 21 55.42 -2.36 -48.60
C SER A 21 54.54 -1.39 -47.81
N PHE A 22 53.22 -1.45 -47.98
CA PHE A 22 52.27 -0.62 -47.27
C PHE A 22 52.10 -1.09 -45.82
N THR A 23 51.97 -2.40 -45.56
CA THR A 23 51.91 -2.95 -44.19
C THR A 23 53.20 -2.70 -43.40
N ILE A 24 54.37 -2.80 -44.04
CA ILE A 24 55.65 -2.42 -43.41
C ILE A 24 55.66 -0.94 -43.01
N SER A 25 55.12 -0.07 -43.87
CA SER A 25 55.02 1.37 -43.60
C SER A 25 54.09 1.66 -42.41
N LEU A 26 52.93 1.02 -42.35
CA LEU A 26 51.98 1.17 -41.23
C LEU A 26 52.62 0.78 -39.89
N ALA A 27 53.26 -0.39 -39.83
CA ALA A 27 53.93 -0.87 -38.62
C ALA A 27 55.07 0.06 -38.17
N GLY A 28 55.81 0.67 -39.11
CA GLY A 28 56.84 1.66 -38.82
C GLY A 28 56.26 2.97 -38.26
N SER A 29 55.15 3.44 -38.83
CA SER A 29 54.46 4.65 -38.38
C SER A 29 53.95 4.54 -36.94
N LEU A 30 53.45 3.38 -36.52
CA LEU A 30 53.01 3.13 -35.14
C LEU A 30 54.15 3.26 -34.11
N LEU A 31 55.38 2.84 -34.45
CA LEU A 31 56.53 2.98 -33.54
C LEU A 31 56.96 4.44 -33.37
N ASN A 32 56.94 5.19 -34.46
CA ASN A 32 57.18 6.63 -34.43
C ASN A 32 56.08 7.34 -33.63
N MET A 33 54.84 6.86 -33.73
CA MET A 33 53.70 7.36 -32.97
C MET A 33 53.84 7.13 -31.48
N GLU A 34 54.13 5.92 -31.03
CA GLU A 34 54.37 5.63 -29.61
C GLU A 34 55.41 6.62 -29.03
N THR A 35 56.52 6.81 -29.74
CA THR A 35 57.60 7.72 -29.32
C THR A 35 57.14 9.18 -29.21
N ALA A 36 56.22 9.60 -30.09
CA ALA A 36 55.68 10.96 -30.10
C ALA A 36 54.55 11.18 -29.07
N VAL A 37 53.70 10.17 -28.86
CA VAL A 37 52.48 10.26 -28.05
C VAL A 37 52.75 9.93 -26.59
N ALA A 38 53.69 9.03 -26.28
CA ALA A 38 53.97 8.63 -24.90
C ALA A 38 54.30 9.82 -23.97
N PRO A 39 55.18 10.78 -24.34
CA PRO A 39 55.43 11.96 -23.48
C PRO A 39 54.20 12.85 -23.29
N VAL A 40 53.30 12.89 -24.28
CA VAL A 40 52.08 13.70 -24.26
C VAL A 40 51.06 13.08 -23.32
N LEU A 41 50.85 11.76 -23.36
CA LEU A 41 49.96 11.07 -22.43
C LEU A 41 50.47 11.09 -20.99
N GLU A 42 51.79 11.03 -20.77
CA GLU A 42 52.35 11.21 -19.41
C GLU A 42 52.05 12.60 -18.84
N PHE A 43 51.78 13.62 -19.68
CA PHE A 43 51.34 14.93 -19.23
C PHE A 43 49.93 14.92 -18.62
N ILE A 44 49.11 13.90 -18.89
CA ILE A 44 47.79 13.73 -18.24
C ILE A 44 47.95 13.66 -16.71
N LYS A 45 49.01 13.01 -16.23
CA LYS A 45 49.35 12.95 -14.80
C LYS A 45 49.63 14.32 -14.18
N THR A 46 50.05 15.28 -15.01
CA THR A 46 50.30 16.67 -14.58
C THR A 46 49.00 17.49 -14.58
N ASN A 47 48.13 17.31 -15.59
CA ASN A 47 46.85 18.01 -15.70
C ASN A 47 45.78 17.48 -14.74
N PHE A 48 45.82 16.18 -14.43
CA PHE A 48 44.86 15.48 -13.57
C PHE A 48 45.59 14.76 -12.41
N PRO A 49 46.24 15.51 -11.51
CA PRO A 49 47.11 14.98 -10.45
C PRO A 49 46.44 14.02 -9.46
N GLY A 50 45.11 14.10 -9.31
CA GLY A 50 44.31 13.30 -8.36
C GLY A 50 43.59 12.09 -8.97
N PHE A 51 43.83 11.75 -10.24
CA PHE A 51 43.14 10.68 -10.96
C PHE A 51 44.12 9.62 -11.50
N THR A 52 43.58 8.49 -11.96
CA THR A 52 44.22 7.23 -12.34
C THR A 52 45.34 7.36 -13.40
N GLU A 53 46.12 6.29 -13.62
CA GLU A 53 47.21 6.29 -14.61
C GLU A 53 46.68 6.19 -16.06
N HIS A 54 46.23 7.31 -16.63
CA HIS A 54 45.93 7.47 -18.08
C HIS A 54 47.17 7.68 -18.95
N GLY A 55 48.31 7.11 -18.54
CA GLY A 55 49.56 7.19 -19.29
C GLY A 55 49.60 6.20 -20.46
N ILE A 56 50.70 6.18 -21.20
CA ILE A 56 50.90 5.26 -22.33
C ILE A 56 50.68 3.78 -21.97
N GLN A 57 50.95 3.40 -20.71
CA GLN A 57 50.78 2.02 -20.26
C GLN A 57 49.32 1.55 -20.29
N HIS A 58 48.35 2.44 -20.05
CA HIS A 58 46.92 2.13 -20.14
C HIS A 58 46.53 1.76 -21.58
N SER A 59 46.87 2.60 -22.57
CA SER A 59 46.66 2.31 -23.98
C SER A 59 47.29 0.98 -24.42
N LEU A 60 48.51 0.68 -23.94
CA LEU A 60 49.19 -0.59 -24.28
C LEU A 60 48.53 -1.82 -23.63
N ARG A 61 47.90 -1.67 -22.45
CA ARG A 61 47.12 -2.74 -21.82
C ARG A 61 45.83 -3.01 -22.60
N ILE A 62 45.09 -1.98 -22.99
CA ILE A 62 43.89 -2.09 -23.84
C ILE A 62 44.19 -2.92 -25.10
N ILE A 63 45.29 -2.61 -25.78
CA ILE A 63 45.71 -3.30 -27.01
C ILE A 63 45.93 -4.80 -26.76
N ASP A 64 46.56 -5.17 -25.65
CA ASP A 64 46.79 -6.57 -25.29
C ASP A 64 45.51 -7.27 -24.80
N TYR A 65 44.67 -6.62 -24.00
CA TYR A 65 43.40 -7.19 -23.54
C TYR A 65 42.49 -7.54 -24.70
N ILE A 66 42.37 -6.65 -25.69
CA ILE A 66 41.63 -6.93 -26.90
C ILE A 66 42.26 -8.08 -27.67
N ASN A 67 43.57 -8.11 -27.85
CA ASN A 67 44.21 -9.28 -28.47
C ASN A 67 43.89 -10.59 -27.74
N ASP A 68 43.81 -10.57 -26.42
CA ASP A 68 43.66 -11.78 -25.60
C ASP A 68 42.24 -12.34 -25.62
N ILE A 69 41.22 -11.50 -25.81
CA ILE A 69 39.82 -11.97 -25.93
C ILE A 69 39.42 -12.34 -27.37
N LEU A 70 40.19 -11.94 -28.38
CA LEU A 70 39.88 -12.27 -29.77
C LEU A 70 40.35 -13.69 -30.12
N SER A 71 39.46 -14.49 -30.69
CA SER A 71 39.80 -15.81 -31.24
C SER A 71 40.75 -15.69 -32.45
N ASP A 72 41.44 -16.77 -32.79
CA ASP A 72 42.34 -16.78 -33.94
C ASP A 72 41.60 -16.51 -35.27
N ASP A 73 40.40 -17.07 -35.47
CA ASP A 73 39.55 -16.75 -36.64
C ASP A 73 39.15 -15.27 -36.66
N PHE A 74 38.93 -14.63 -35.50
CA PHE A 74 38.65 -13.20 -35.44
C PHE A 74 39.88 -12.41 -35.90
N LYS A 75 41.05 -12.72 -35.34
CA LYS A 75 42.33 -12.07 -35.67
C LYS A 75 42.65 -12.18 -37.16
N ASP A 76 42.43 -13.34 -37.76
CA ASP A 76 42.65 -13.58 -39.19
C ASP A 76 41.71 -12.76 -40.09
N ARG A 77 40.53 -12.38 -39.59
CA ARG A 77 39.55 -11.55 -40.29
C ARG A 77 39.77 -10.04 -40.14
N LEU A 78 40.73 -9.61 -39.30
CA LEU A 78 41.14 -8.21 -39.21
C LEU A 78 42.10 -7.87 -40.36
N THR A 79 41.88 -6.74 -41.01
CA THR A 79 42.84 -6.21 -42.00
C THR A 79 44.00 -5.49 -41.32
N ASP A 80 45.10 -5.29 -42.03
CA ASP A 80 46.26 -4.58 -41.50
C ASP A 80 45.91 -3.11 -41.20
N VAL A 81 45.04 -2.52 -42.01
CA VAL A 81 44.48 -1.17 -41.78
C VAL A 81 43.60 -1.13 -40.54
N GLU A 82 42.76 -2.14 -40.29
CA GLU A 82 41.94 -2.22 -39.07
C GLU A 82 42.81 -2.35 -37.82
N ILE A 83 43.86 -3.19 -37.85
CA ILE A 83 44.82 -3.31 -36.74
C ILE A 83 45.54 -1.99 -36.50
N PHE A 84 46.00 -1.33 -37.58
CA PHE A 84 46.65 -0.03 -37.49
C PHE A 84 45.75 1.04 -36.87
N CYS A 85 44.53 1.20 -37.39
CA CYS A 85 43.56 2.18 -36.88
C CYS A 85 43.16 1.87 -35.43
N PHE A 86 42.99 0.60 -35.05
CA PHE A 86 42.70 0.22 -33.67
C PHE A 86 43.81 0.65 -32.71
N ILE A 87 45.07 0.32 -33.04
CA ILE A 87 46.22 0.69 -32.21
C ILE A 87 46.33 2.22 -32.11
N MET A 88 46.14 2.94 -33.22
CA MET A 88 46.12 4.41 -33.18
C MET A 88 45.01 4.93 -32.27
N SER A 89 43.78 4.42 -32.40
CA SER A 89 42.66 4.84 -31.55
C SER A 89 42.93 4.58 -30.07
N ALA A 90 43.48 3.41 -29.71
CA ALA A 90 43.85 3.11 -28.32
C ALA A 90 44.93 4.06 -27.78
N LEU A 91 45.89 4.50 -28.61
CA LEU A 91 46.92 5.48 -28.23
C LEU A 91 46.38 6.91 -28.10
N PHE A 92 45.30 7.25 -28.82
CA PHE A 92 44.78 8.62 -28.87
C PHE A 92 43.50 8.87 -28.07
N HIS A 93 42.80 7.84 -27.60
CA HIS A 93 41.46 8.02 -27.03
C HIS A 93 41.41 9.00 -25.84
N ASP A 94 42.45 9.00 -24.99
CA ASP A 94 42.59 9.88 -23.83
C ASP A 94 43.27 11.24 -24.12
N ILE A 95 43.73 11.49 -25.35
CA ILE A 95 44.56 12.68 -25.65
C ILE A 95 43.84 14.01 -25.37
N GLY A 96 42.51 14.00 -25.37
CA GLY A 96 41.68 15.16 -24.98
C GLY A 96 41.98 15.68 -23.57
N MET A 97 42.48 14.82 -22.67
CA MET A 97 42.89 15.20 -21.30
C MET A 97 44.20 15.99 -21.26
N THR A 98 44.97 16.05 -22.35
CA THR A 98 46.25 16.77 -22.37
C THR A 98 46.09 18.26 -22.65
N LEU A 99 44.91 18.70 -23.12
CA LEU A 99 44.64 20.09 -23.45
C LEU A 99 44.68 20.98 -22.20
N THR A 100 45.52 22.02 -22.23
CA THR A 100 45.75 22.91 -21.07
C THR A 100 44.74 24.05 -20.99
N ASP A 101 44.15 24.42 -22.11
CA ASP A 101 43.29 25.59 -22.34
C ASP A 101 41.82 25.40 -21.95
N ILE A 102 41.43 24.21 -21.48
CA ILE A 102 40.08 23.95 -20.97
C ILE A 102 39.98 24.37 -19.50
N GLU A 103 39.10 25.33 -19.19
CA GLU A 103 38.87 25.86 -17.84
C GLU A 103 38.19 24.84 -16.91
N ASP A 104 37.13 24.17 -17.38
CA ASP A 104 36.37 23.19 -16.61
C ASP A 104 37.02 21.80 -16.72
N LYS A 105 37.86 21.45 -15.74
CA LYS A 105 38.58 20.18 -15.71
C LYS A 105 37.68 18.96 -15.51
N GLU A 106 36.58 19.07 -14.76
CA GLU A 106 35.66 17.94 -14.59
C GLU A 106 34.92 17.65 -15.88
N LYS A 107 34.45 18.69 -16.59
CA LYS A 107 33.86 18.53 -17.92
C LYS A 107 34.86 18.03 -18.95
N GLN A 108 36.11 18.51 -18.90
CA GLN A 108 37.19 18.00 -19.74
C GLN A 108 37.37 16.50 -19.56
N ARG A 109 37.35 16.02 -18.30
CA ARG A 109 37.47 14.61 -17.95
C ARG A 109 36.27 13.80 -18.40
N SER A 110 35.04 14.22 -18.09
CA SER A 110 33.83 13.47 -18.45
C SER A 110 33.60 13.39 -19.96
N CYS A 111 34.08 14.40 -20.71
CA CYS A 111 33.89 14.51 -22.16
C CYS A 111 35.21 14.43 -22.95
N HIS A 112 36.26 13.83 -22.38
CA HIS A 112 37.61 13.80 -22.97
C HIS A 112 37.64 13.22 -24.40
N HIS A 113 36.81 12.21 -24.65
CA HIS A 113 36.59 11.59 -25.96
C HIS A 113 36.23 12.61 -27.06
N LEU A 114 35.49 13.67 -26.74
CA LEU A 114 35.14 14.73 -27.70
C LEU A 114 36.30 15.70 -27.97
N TYR A 115 37.20 15.87 -27.00
CA TYR A 115 38.36 16.75 -27.10
C TYR A 115 39.53 16.10 -27.85
N ALA A 116 39.50 14.78 -28.09
CA ALA A 116 40.55 14.05 -28.79
C ALA A 116 40.65 14.43 -30.29
N ARG A 117 39.57 14.96 -30.87
CA ARG A 117 39.43 15.25 -32.31
C ARG A 117 40.55 16.11 -32.89
N GLU A 118 40.75 17.30 -32.34
CA GLU A 118 41.71 18.27 -32.89
C GLU A 118 43.17 17.79 -32.79
N PRO A 119 43.64 17.24 -31.65
CA PRO A 119 44.96 16.61 -31.58
C PRO A 119 45.19 15.50 -32.61
N ILE A 120 44.19 14.64 -32.83
CA ILE A 120 44.27 13.54 -33.82
C ILE A 120 44.41 14.11 -35.24
N ILE A 121 43.60 15.13 -35.59
CA ILE A 121 43.66 15.79 -36.90
C ILE A 121 45.06 16.39 -37.13
N GLN A 122 45.57 17.16 -36.17
CA GLN A 122 46.89 17.79 -36.27
C GLN A 122 48.00 16.74 -36.43
N TYR A 123 47.93 15.64 -35.68
CA TYR A 123 48.90 14.55 -35.79
C TYR A 123 48.85 13.91 -37.19
N CYS A 124 47.65 13.59 -37.67
CA CYS A 124 47.46 12.93 -38.96
C CYS A 124 47.94 13.81 -40.12
N GLU A 125 47.65 15.12 -40.11
CA GLU A 125 48.10 16.03 -41.17
C GLU A 125 49.62 16.20 -41.19
N LYS A 126 50.26 16.20 -40.02
CA LYS A 126 51.71 16.37 -39.90
C LYS A 126 52.50 15.11 -40.24
N TYR A 127 52.03 13.94 -39.80
CA TYR A 127 52.82 12.70 -39.82
C TYR A 127 52.31 11.65 -40.79
N LEU A 128 51.01 11.67 -41.17
CA LEU A 128 50.42 10.68 -42.08
C LEU A 128 50.23 11.20 -43.51
N GLY A 129 50.68 12.41 -43.84
CA GLY A 129 50.56 12.99 -45.18
C GLY A 129 51.22 12.18 -46.31
N MET A 130 52.09 11.22 -45.97
CA MET A 130 52.68 10.27 -46.92
C MET A 130 51.69 9.23 -47.47
N TYR A 131 50.55 9.02 -46.80
CA TYR A 131 49.48 8.14 -47.28
C TYR A 131 48.44 8.94 -48.06
N SER A 132 48.14 8.55 -49.30
CA SER A 132 47.16 9.25 -50.16
C SER A 132 45.76 9.30 -49.54
N GLU A 133 45.41 8.31 -48.73
CA GLU A 133 44.09 8.15 -48.10
C GLU A 133 44.09 8.50 -46.60
N HIS A 134 45.11 9.22 -46.09
CA HIS A 134 45.26 9.55 -44.66
C HIS A 134 44.04 10.26 -44.05
N ARG A 135 43.28 11.04 -44.84
CA ARG A 135 42.05 11.69 -44.38
C ARG A 135 40.99 10.68 -43.91
N ARG A 136 40.86 9.54 -44.57
CA ARG A 136 39.89 8.51 -44.21
C ARG A 136 40.33 7.70 -42.98
N ILE A 137 41.63 7.47 -42.83
CA ILE A 137 42.24 6.93 -41.60
C ILE A 137 41.95 7.88 -40.43
N ARG A 138 42.24 9.17 -40.60
CA ARG A 138 41.97 10.23 -39.61
C ARG A 138 40.51 10.25 -39.20
N ASP A 139 39.58 10.27 -40.16
CA ASP A 139 38.15 10.32 -39.88
C ASP A 139 37.67 9.07 -39.12
N CYS A 140 38.26 7.90 -39.40
CA CYS A 140 37.99 6.68 -38.65
C CYS A 140 38.48 6.76 -37.20
N VAL A 141 39.73 7.18 -37.01
CA VAL A 141 40.35 7.24 -35.68
C VAL A 141 39.68 8.29 -34.81
N VAL A 142 39.34 9.45 -35.37
CA VAL A 142 38.52 10.48 -34.71
C VAL A 142 37.18 9.90 -34.28
N PHE A 143 36.45 9.26 -35.19
CA PHE A 143 35.15 8.68 -34.86
C PHE A 143 35.25 7.64 -33.75
N VAL A 144 36.22 6.72 -33.82
CA VAL A 144 36.40 5.66 -32.82
C VAL A 144 36.76 6.26 -31.46
N CYS A 145 37.63 7.27 -31.42
CA CYS A 145 37.96 7.98 -30.19
C CYS A 145 36.79 8.81 -29.66
N GLU A 146 35.92 9.39 -30.47
CA GLU A 146 34.73 10.05 -29.95
C GLU A 146 33.70 9.03 -29.47
N ALA A 147 33.51 7.94 -30.20
CA ALA A 147 32.53 6.91 -29.95
C ALA A 147 32.74 6.17 -28.62
N HIS A 148 33.97 6.12 -28.08
CA HIS A 148 34.22 5.33 -26.87
C HIS A 148 33.56 5.86 -25.60
N GLY A 149 33.27 7.17 -25.55
CA GLY A 149 32.58 7.79 -24.42
C GLY A 149 31.10 8.13 -24.65
N ARG A 150 30.54 7.82 -25.82
CA ARG A 150 29.12 8.08 -26.14
C ARG A 150 28.17 7.08 -25.47
N ASP A 151 26.90 7.45 -25.35
CA ASP A 151 25.85 6.53 -24.95
C ASP A 151 25.65 5.40 -25.99
N ILE A 152 25.33 4.20 -25.53
CA ILE A 152 25.25 3.01 -26.39
C ILE A 152 24.06 3.08 -27.37
N GLU A 153 22.93 3.67 -26.98
CA GLU A 153 21.77 3.80 -27.87
C GLU A 153 22.01 4.86 -28.95
N GLU A 154 22.63 5.97 -28.57
CA GLU A 154 23.06 7.03 -29.50
C GLU A 154 24.06 6.46 -30.52
N LEU A 155 25.07 5.71 -30.06
CA LEU A 155 26.11 5.15 -30.90
C LEU A 155 25.56 4.20 -31.97
N TYR A 156 24.66 3.29 -31.59
CA TYR A 156 24.11 2.30 -32.54
C TYR A 156 23.11 2.90 -33.53
N SER A 157 22.62 4.11 -33.25
CA SER A 157 21.76 4.90 -34.13
C SER A 157 22.54 5.78 -35.11
N ASP A 158 23.84 6.00 -34.89
CA ASP A 158 24.71 6.80 -35.76
C ASP A 158 25.01 6.06 -37.08
N GLU A 159 24.71 6.68 -38.22
CA GLU A 159 25.01 6.11 -39.54
C GLU A 159 26.51 5.89 -39.75
N THR A 160 27.35 6.72 -39.14
CA THR A 160 28.83 6.64 -39.21
C THR A 160 29.34 5.40 -38.49
N PHE A 161 28.67 4.94 -37.44
CA PHE A 161 29.00 3.69 -36.76
C PHE A 161 28.91 2.49 -37.71
N ARG A 162 27.97 2.53 -38.67
CA ARG A 162 27.77 1.49 -39.68
C ARG A 162 28.63 1.66 -40.93
N LYS A 163 29.48 2.69 -40.98
CA LYS A 163 30.33 2.96 -42.14
C LYS A 163 31.37 1.85 -42.36
N ASN A 164 31.36 1.30 -43.57
CA ASN A 164 32.38 0.41 -44.08
C ASN A 164 33.17 1.14 -45.17
N ASP A 165 34.47 1.24 -44.98
CA ASP A 165 35.36 1.97 -45.87
C ASP A 165 36.50 1.07 -46.36
N THR A 166 37.30 1.51 -47.34
CA THR A 166 38.43 0.70 -47.88
C THR A 166 39.71 1.50 -48.12
N ILE A 167 40.83 1.19 -47.49
CA ILE A 167 42.13 1.87 -47.68
C ILE A 167 43.06 0.94 -48.44
N GLN A 168 43.60 1.37 -49.58
CA GLN A 168 44.45 0.53 -50.44
C GLN A 168 43.82 -0.86 -50.74
N GLY A 169 42.49 -0.90 -50.90
CA GLY A 169 41.73 -2.13 -51.13
C GLY A 169 41.47 -2.98 -49.88
N GLN A 170 42.07 -2.66 -48.73
CA GLN A 170 41.79 -3.30 -47.45
C GLN A 170 40.56 -2.69 -46.78
N ARG A 171 39.68 -3.52 -46.22
CA ARG A 171 38.47 -3.10 -45.48
C ARG A 171 38.82 -2.34 -44.19
N LEU A 172 38.00 -1.35 -43.84
CA LEU A 172 38.03 -0.58 -42.61
C LEU A 172 36.61 -0.39 -42.05
N ARG A 173 36.30 -1.05 -40.92
CA ARG A 173 34.97 -1.00 -40.28
C ARG A 173 34.97 -0.10 -39.06
N TYR A 174 34.24 1.01 -39.11
CA TYR A 174 34.22 2.01 -38.03
C TYR A 174 33.63 1.42 -36.73
N GLY A 175 32.44 0.82 -36.82
CA GLY A 175 31.77 0.26 -35.64
C GLY A 175 32.51 -0.90 -34.98
N LEU A 176 33.26 -1.70 -35.74
CA LEU A 176 34.07 -2.78 -35.16
C LEU A 176 35.15 -2.20 -34.26
N LEU A 177 35.88 -1.19 -34.74
CA LEU A 177 36.95 -0.57 -33.97
C LEU A 177 36.42 0.17 -32.74
N ALA A 178 35.25 0.81 -32.86
CA ALA A 178 34.58 1.44 -31.72
C ALA A 178 34.18 0.41 -30.64
N VAL A 179 33.58 -0.73 -31.04
CA VAL A 179 33.24 -1.82 -30.11
C VAL A 179 34.49 -2.38 -29.42
N LEU A 180 35.58 -2.60 -30.16
CA LEU A 180 36.83 -3.11 -29.59
C LEU A 180 37.45 -2.10 -28.60
N LEU A 181 37.48 -0.81 -28.92
CA LEU A 181 38.04 0.20 -28.02
C LEU A 181 37.21 0.32 -26.74
N ARG A 182 35.87 0.43 -26.85
CA ARG A 182 34.94 0.50 -25.71
C ARG A 182 35.09 -0.69 -24.77
N THR A 183 35.11 -1.90 -25.34
CA THR A 183 35.26 -3.14 -24.56
C THR A 183 36.62 -3.17 -23.87
N GLY A 184 37.70 -2.81 -24.59
CA GLY A 184 39.06 -2.87 -24.08
C GLY A 184 39.34 -1.85 -22.97
N ASP A 185 38.76 -0.66 -23.09
CA ASP A 185 38.82 0.40 -22.09
C ASP A 185 38.11 -0.03 -20.79
N LEU A 186 36.87 -0.51 -20.87
CA LEU A 186 36.12 -1.02 -19.72
C LEU A 186 36.75 -2.26 -19.05
N MET A 187 37.56 -3.01 -19.82
CA MET A 187 38.31 -4.15 -19.34
C MET A 187 39.60 -3.77 -18.59
N ASP A 188 40.06 -2.52 -18.62
CA ASP A 188 41.27 -2.14 -17.88
C ASP A 188 41.02 -1.99 -16.38
N LEU A 189 40.82 -3.14 -15.74
CA LEU A 189 40.65 -3.28 -14.30
C LEU A 189 41.96 -3.02 -13.52
N GLU A 190 43.02 -2.48 -14.13
CA GLU A 190 44.31 -2.15 -13.48
C GLU A 190 44.56 -0.63 -13.33
N GLU A 191 43.58 0.21 -13.66
CA GLU A 191 43.67 1.68 -13.77
C GLU A 191 44.23 2.47 -12.55
N GLY A 192 44.34 1.89 -11.36
CA GLY A 192 44.55 2.60 -10.08
C GLY A 192 45.73 2.13 -9.22
N ARG A 193 46.80 1.60 -9.81
CA ARG A 193 48.04 1.30 -9.07
C ARG A 193 48.84 2.58 -8.75
N THR A 194 48.38 3.39 -7.80
CA THR A 194 49.20 4.46 -7.21
C THR A 194 50.25 3.84 -6.28
N SER A 195 51.51 4.28 -6.35
CA SER A 195 52.59 3.76 -5.48
C SER A 195 52.32 4.07 -4.01
N GLU A 196 52.16 3.04 -3.18
CA GLU A 196 51.95 3.12 -1.72
C GLU A 196 53.04 3.97 -1.03
N PHE A 197 54.27 3.95 -1.55
CA PHE A 197 55.39 4.76 -1.08
C PHE A 197 55.18 6.27 -1.31
N ASN A 198 54.54 6.65 -2.43
CA ASN A 198 54.29 8.06 -2.77
C ASN A 198 53.18 8.67 -1.89
N MET A 199 52.21 7.86 -1.45
CA MET A 199 51.15 8.28 -0.53
C MET A 199 51.69 8.66 0.85
N HIS A 200 52.66 7.90 1.36
CA HIS A 200 53.29 8.17 2.65
C HIS A 200 54.14 9.46 2.66
N LEU A 201 54.72 9.83 1.51
CA LEU A 201 55.53 11.04 1.38
C LEU A 201 54.69 12.31 1.21
N ASN A 202 53.47 12.20 0.66
CA ASN A 202 52.61 13.35 0.34
C ASN A 202 51.17 13.21 0.88
N PRO A 203 50.96 13.08 2.21
CA PRO A 203 49.64 12.81 2.80
C PRO A 203 48.63 13.96 2.64
N SER A 204 49.08 15.20 2.43
CA SER A 204 48.21 16.35 2.13
C SER A 204 47.64 16.33 0.71
N TYR A 205 48.24 15.56 -0.20
CA TYR A 205 47.89 15.49 -1.62
C TYR A 205 46.76 14.49 -1.91
N TYR A 206 46.62 13.44 -1.10
CA TYR A 206 45.61 12.38 -1.28
C TYR A 206 44.36 12.56 -0.40
N GLN A 207 44.04 13.80 0.03
CA GLN A 207 42.91 14.07 0.94
C GLN A 207 41.53 14.09 0.26
N ASN A 208 41.46 13.95 -1.08
CA ASN A 208 40.19 13.93 -1.81
C ASN A 208 39.51 12.55 -1.74
N LYS A 209 38.24 12.52 -1.32
CA LYS A 209 37.46 11.29 -1.08
C LYS A 209 37.39 10.38 -2.32
N ILE A 210 37.25 10.98 -3.50
CA ILE A 210 37.20 10.28 -4.80
C ILE A 210 38.54 9.61 -5.14
N SER A 211 39.67 10.26 -4.84
CA SER A 211 41.01 9.74 -5.14
C SER A 211 41.39 8.56 -4.22
N ILE A 212 40.97 8.60 -2.95
CA ILE A 212 41.12 7.46 -2.02
C ILE A 212 40.22 6.28 -2.48
N GLU A 213 38.97 6.57 -2.88
CA GLU A 213 38.03 5.57 -3.35
C GLU A 213 38.44 4.89 -4.66
N HIS A 214 39.09 5.61 -5.59
CA HIS A 214 39.63 5.04 -6.82
C HIS A 214 40.86 4.14 -6.58
N HIS A 215 41.72 4.48 -5.61
CA HIS A 215 42.96 3.76 -5.33
C HIS A 215 42.74 2.35 -4.75
N GLU A 216 41.76 2.19 -3.86
CA GLU A 216 41.54 0.92 -3.16
C GLU A 216 40.84 -0.17 -4.01
N ARG A 217 40.33 0.16 -5.21
CA ARG A 217 39.60 -0.80 -6.07
C ARG A 217 40.43 -2.02 -6.47
N HIS A 218 41.73 -1.87 -6.72
CA HIS A 218 42.57 -2.99 -7.18
C HIS A 218 42.96 -3.98 -6.08
N LEU A 219 42.87 -3.58 -4.80
CA LEU A 219 43.14 -4.44 -3.65
C LEU A 219 42.04 -5.49 -3.44
N GLU A 220 40.89 -5.30 -4.08
CA GLU A 220 39.69 -6.13 -3.96
C GLU A 220 39.57 -7.19 -5.07
N LEU A 221 40.40 -7.12 -6.11
CA LEU A 221 40.42 -8.11 -7.20
C LEU A 221 41.07 -9.41 -6.73
N THR A 222 40.30 -10.49 -6.77
CA THR A 222 40.77 -11.83 -6.37
C THR A 222 41.17 -12.70 -7.56
N LYS A 223 40.52 -12.53 -8.71
CA LYS A 223 40.84 -13.20 -9.96
C LYS A 223 40.39 -12.35 -11.15
N TYR A 224 41.17 -12.34 -12.22
CA TYR A 224 40.69 -11.95 -13.54
C TYR A 224 41.38 -12.80 -14.60
N ASN A 225 40.64 -13.18 -15.64
CA ASN A 225 41.17 -13.95 -16.78
C ASN A 225 40.51 -13.46 -18.08
N TYR A 226 41.33 -13.17 -19.08
CA TYR A 226 40.90 -12.73 -20.41
C TYR A 226 41.34 -13.73 -21.44
N SER A 227 40.38 -14.34 -22.11
CA SER A 227 40.61 -15.40 -23.08
C SER A 227 39.52 -15.40 -24.15
N PRO A 228 39.74 -16.04 -25.30
CA PRO A 228 38.70 -16.22 -26.31
C PRO A 228 37.52 -17.05 -25.83
N GLU A 229 37.69 -17.88 -24.79
CA GLU A 229 36.64 -18.70 -24.20
C GLU A 229 35.72 -17.92 -23.25
N GLY A 230 36.21 -16.84 -22.65
CA GLY A 230 35.48 -16.10 -21.61
C GLY A 230 36.27 -14.97 -20.97
N ILE A 231 35.55 -13.97 -20.47
CA ILE A 231 36.06 -12.92 -19.59
C ILE A 231 35.60 -13.27 -18.17
N GLU A 232 36.54 -13.56 -17.26
CA GLU A 232 36.23 -13.88 -15.87
C GLU A 232 36.72 -12.80 -14.92
N VAL A 233 35.86 -12.35 -13.99
CA VAL A 233 36.23 -11.36 -12.97
C VAL A 233 35.72 -11.77 -11.60
N GLY A 234 36.57 -11.75 -10.57
CA GLY A 234 36.21 -12.05 -9.19
C GLY A 234 36.65 -10.95 -8.24
N VAL A 235 35.70 -10.38 -7.49
CA VAL A 235 35.92 -9.27 -6.57
C VAL A 235 35.55 -9.66 -5.14
N LYS A 236 36.39 -9.30 -4.17
CA LYS A 236 36.08 -9.34 -2.74
C LYS A 236 36.25 -7.97 -2.10
N THR A 237 35.19 -7.44 -1.49
CA THR A 237 35.22 -6.12 -0.85
C THR A 237 34.65 -6.15 0.56
N SER A 238 35.24 -5.36 1.46
CA SER A 238 34.73 -5.12 2.82
C SER A 238 33.79 -3.92 2.88
N ASN A 239 33.61 -3.19 1.77
CA ASN A 239 32.78 -1.99 1.69
C ASN A 239 31.59 -2.20 0.74
N ARG A 240 30.38 -1.91 1.24
CA ARG A 240 29.13 -2.04 0.48
C ARG A 240 29.05 -1.09 -0.73
N GLU A 241 29.42 0.17 -0.59
CA GLU A 241 29.34 1.12 -1.70
C GLU A 241 30.27 0.71 -2.84
N ARG A 242 31.42 0.12 -2.51
CA ARG A 242 32.30 -0.49 -3.51
C ARG A 242 31.69 -1.71 -4.17
N TYR A 243 30.99 -2.56 -3.42
CA TYR A 243 30.23 -3.67 -4.00
C TYR A 243 29.26 -3.15 -5.08
N LYS A 244 28.50 -2.09 -4.77
CA LYS A 244 27.55 -1.48 -5.71
C LYS A 244 28.24 -0.94 -6.96
N ILE A 245 29.37 -0.22 -6.79
CA ILE A 245 30.17 0.30 -7.90
C ILE A 245 30.68 -0.83 -8.80
N TRP A 246 31.25 -1.90 -8.22
CA TRP A 246 31.72 -3.06 -8.97
C TRP A 246 30.61 -3.74 -9.76
N ASN A 247 29.45 -3.92 -9.12
CA ASN A 247 28.29 -4.53 -9.76
C ASN A 247 27.78 -3.68 -10.94
N ALA A 248 27.71 -2.35 -10.78
CA ALA A 248 27.31 -1.44 -11.85
C ALA A 248 28.32 -1.47 -13.02
N TRP A 249 29.61 -1.43 -12.73
CA TRP A 249 30.68 -1.48 -13.74
C TRP A 249 30.67 -2.78 -14.53
N LEU A 250 30.60 -3.93 -13.86
CA LEU A 250 30.61 -5.24 -14.52
C LEU A 250 29.34 -5.47 -15.34
N LYS A 251 28.18 -4.96 -14.89
CA LYS A 251 26.96 -4.94 -15.71
C LYS A 251 27.08 -4.03 -16.92
N TYR A 252 27.79 -2.90 -16.80
CA TYR A 252 28.01 -2.02 -17.95
C TYR A 252 28.88 -2.70 -19.01
N LEU A 253 29.97 -3.36 -18.61
CA LEU A 253 30.80 -4.18 -19.51
C LEU A 253 30.00 -5.34 -20.14
N ASP A 254 29.19 -6.05 -19.34
CA ASP A 254 28.33 -7.13 -19.85
C ASP A 254 27.33 -6.61 -20.90
N ASN A 255 26.74 -5.43 -20.65
CA ASN A 255 25.81 -4.80 -21.57
C ASN A 255 26.49 -4.42 -22.90
N GLU A 256 27.70 -3.86 -22.88
CA GLU A 256 28.48 -3.54 -24.09
C GLU A 256 28.77 -4.80 -24.93
N ILE A 257 29.23 -5.88 -24.27
CA ILE A 257 29.50 -7.17 -24.93
C ILE A 257 28.22 -7.77 -25.51
N MET A 258 27.13 -7.74 -24.74
CA MET A 258 25.82 -8.21 -25.18
C MET A 258 25.37 -7.45 -26.42
N TYR A 259 25.36 -6.12 -26.39
CA TYR A 259 24.94 -5.28 -27.52
C TYR A 259 25.81 -5.51 -28.76
N ALA A 260 27.12 -5.63 -28.60
CA ALA A 260 28.01 -5.99 -29.70
C ALA A 260 27.59 -7.34 -30.32
N ASN A 261 27.39 -8.37 -29.50
CA ASN A 261 27.04 -9.72 -29.90
C ASN A 261 25.63 -9.87 -30.51
N THR A 262 24.65 -9.09 -30.06
CA THR A 262 23.26 -9.18 -30.50
C THR A 262 22.91 -8.15 -31.58
N HIS A 263 23.42 -6.92 -31.49
CA HIS A 263 23.06 -5.84 -32.42
C HIS A 263 24.13 -5.59 -33.46
N TYR A 264 25.43 -5.56 -33.14
CA TYR A 264 26.46 -5.27 -34.15
C TYR A 264 26.75 -6.48 -35.03
N PHE A 265 27.16 -7.61 -34.44
CA PHE A 265 27.57 -8.80 -35.19
C PHE A 265 26.41 -9.51 -35.92
N GLN A 266 25.15 -9.33 -35.49
CA GLN A 266 23.99 -9.93 -36.17
C GLN A 266 23.41 -9.10 -37.31
N SER A 267 23.60 -7.77 -37.28
CA SER A 267 22.86 -6.84 -38.15
C SER A 267 23.47 -6.63 -39.53
N ILE A 268 24.58 -7.30 -39.87
CA ILE A 268 25.27 -7.09 -41.16
C ILE A 268 25.04 -8.28 -42.10
N GLY A 269 24.53 -7.97 -43.30
CA GLY A 269 24.22 -8.89 -44.39
C GLY A 269 25.41 -9.53 -45.11
N THR A 270 26.62 -9.51 -44.53
CA THR A 270 27.77 -10.28 -45.04
C THR A 270 27.97 -11.51 -44.17
N HIS A 271 28.10 -12.68 -44.81
CA HIS A 271 28.22 -13.97 -44.11
C HIS A 271 29.42 -14.05 -43.15
N ASP A 272 30.42 -13.18 -43.35
CA ASP A 272 31.68 -13.12 -42.60
C ASP A 272 31.60 -12.42 -41.24
N ILE A 273 30.68 -11.47 -41.03
CA ILE A 273 30.58 -10.74 -39.75
C ILE A 273 29.73 -11.52 -38.73
N LYS A 274 28.74 -12.28 -39.20
CA LYS A 274 27.89 -13.13 -38.34
C LYS A 274 28.65 -14.22 -37.59
N LYS A 275 29.86 -14.55 -38.03
CA LYS A 275 30.76 -15.53 -37.39
C LYS A 275 31.59 -14.93 -36.27
N LEU A 276 31.72 -13.60 -36.21
CA LEU A 276 32.48 -12.90 -35.18
C LEU A 276 31.62 -12.73 -33.93
N ARG A 277 32.20 -13.00 -32.76
CA ARG A 277 31.62 -12.70 -31.45
C ARG A 277 32.73 -12.35 -30.46
N LEU A 278 32.36 -11.53 -29.47
CA LEU A 278 33.17 -11.34 -28.26
C LEU A 278 32.80 -12.41 -27.23
N PRO A 279 33.75 -12.89 -26.42
CA PRO A 279 33.47 -13.81 -25.32
C PRO A 279 32.53 -13.16 -24.29
N GLY A 280 31.70 -13.98 -23.64
CA GLY A 280 30.79 -13.50 -22.58
C GLY A 280 31.53 -13.18 -21.28
N LEU A 281 30.94 -12.30 -20.47
CA LEU A 281 31.44 -11.97 -19.13
C LEU A 281 30.83 -12.91 -18.09
N SER A 282 31.69 -13.51 -17.25
CA SER A 282 31.30 -14.26 -16.06
C SER A 282 31.94 -13.60 -14.84
N PHE A 283 31.15 -12.99 -13.98
CA PHE A 283 31.67 -12.28 -12.81
C PHE A 283 31.04 -12.69 -11.49
N GLU A 284 31.83 -12.59 -10.41
CA GLU A 284 31.39 -12.85 -9.05
C GLU A 284 31.92 -11.78 -8.10
N ILE A 285 31.03 -11.18 -7.31
CA ILE A 285 31.38 -10.21 -6.27
C ILE A 285 30.96 -10.79 -4.92
N LYS A 286 31.88 -10.87 -3.96
CA LYS A 286 31.64 -11.43 -2.63
C LYS A 286 32.05 -10.44 -1.51
N PRO A 287 31.32 -10.39 -0.39
CA PRO A 287 31.83 -9.72 0.81
C PRO A 287 33.10 -10.42 1.34
N ASP A 288 34.05 -9.64 1.86
CA ASP A 288 35.19 -10.16 2.61
C ASP A 288 34.73 -10.86 3.91
N PRO A 289 35.37 -11.96 4.38
CA PRO A 289 35.10 -12.56 5.70
C PRO A 289 35.01 -11.58 6.89
N GLY A 290 35.67 -10.42 6.84
CA GLY A 290 35.60 -9.38 7.87
C GLY A 290 34.56 -8.27 7.62
N ALA A 291 33.78 -8.34 6.53
CA ALA A 291 32.84 -7.30 6.16
C ALA A 291 31.68 -7.15 7.17
N ASN A 292 31.29 -5.91 7.45
CA ASN A 292 30.13 -5.59 8.26
C ASN A 292 28.80 -5.73 7.50
N PHE A 293 28.86 -6.06 6.19
CA PHE A 293 27.69 -6.24 5.35
C PHE A 293 27.66 -7.63 4.70
N LEU A 294 26.46 -8.02 4.27
CA LEU A 294 26.18 -9.23 3.52
C LEU A 294 25.31 -8.90 2.32
N VAL A 295 25.37 -9.77 1.33
CA VAL A 295 24.55 -9.69 0.13
C VAL A 295 23.72 -10.97 0.07
N GLU A 296 22.40 -10.82 0.12
CA GLU A 296 21.47 -11.94 0.05
C GLU A 296 20.55 -11.73 -1.14
N GLU A 297 20.38 -12.80 -1.92
CA GLU A 297 19.41 -12.83 -2.99
C GLU A 297 18.04 -13.15 -2.42
N ILE A 298 17.07 -12.30 -2.72
CA ILE A 298 15.66 -12.49 -2.39
C ILE A 298 15.11 -13.53 -3.35
N ARG A 299 14.75 -14.70 -2.81
CA ARG A 299 14.16 -15.81 -3.55
C ARG A 299 12.94 -16.29 -2.80
N PHE A 300 11.76 -16.13 -3.38
CA PHE A 300 10.56 -16.73 -2.82
C PHE A 300 10.52 -18.21 -3.24
N GLN A 301 10.87 -19.10 -2.32
CA GLN A 301 10.72 -20.53 -2.54
C GLN A 301 9.26 -20.94 -2.29
N LEU A 302 8.73 -21.79 -3.16
CA LEU A 302 7.44 -22.46 -2.95
C LEU A 302 7.56 -23.33 -1.70
N ASP A 303 6.61 -23.23 -0.78
CA ASP A 303 6.53 -24.15 0.34
C ASP A 303 6.24 -25.58 -0.15
N GLU A 304 6.59 -26.59 0.65
CA GLU A 304 6.36 -28.02 0.33
C GLU A 304 4.86 -28.33 0.10
N GLU A 305 3.98 -27.44 0.55
CA GLU A 305 2.52 -27.52 0.46
C GLU A 305 1.93 -26.88 -0.82
N GLY A 306 2.73 -26.15 -1.62
CA GLY A 306 2.30 -25.54 -2.89
C GLY A 306 1.38 -24.31 -2.74
N ALA A 307 1.17 -23.81 -1.52
CA ALA A 307 0.24 -22.73 -1.23
C ALA A 307 0.63 -21.41 -1.93
N LEU A 308 1.93 -21.21 -2.18
CA LEU A 308 2.44 -20.01 -2.86
C LEU A 308 2.00 -19.91 -4.34
N TRP A 309 1.76 -21.04 -5.04
CA TRP A 309 1.32 -21.05 -6.44
C TRP A 309 -0.15 -20.65 -6.61
N ASP A 310 -1.02 -21.11 -5.71
CA ASP A 310 -2.46 -20.77 -5.71
C ASP A 310 -2.73 -19.31 -5.35
N ILE A 311 -1.80 -18.72 -4.61
CA ILE A 311 -1.81 -17.33 -4.15
C ILE A 311 -1.30 -16.41 -5.27
N LEU A 312 -0.13 -16.68 -5.85
CA LEU A 312 0.45 -15.82 -6.91
C LEU A 312 -0.36 -15.77 -8.22
N THR A 313 -1.18 -16.80 -8.50
CA THR A 313 -2.04 -16.84 -9.70
C THR A 313 -3.35 -16.06 -9.57
N LYS A 314 -3.72 -15.58 -8.38
CA LYS A 314 -5.03 -14.94 -8.10
C LYS A 314 -4.93 -13.46 -7.75
N ASN A 315 -4.43 -12.58 -8.62
CA ASN A 315 -4.59 -11.10 -8.53
C ASN A 315 -4.44 -10.48 -7.11
N ILE A 316 -3.48 -10.91 -6.28
CA ILE A 316 -3.56 -10.70 -4.81
C ILE A 316 -3.37 -9.25 -4.33
N TYR A 317 -3.01 -8.30 -5.19
CA TYR A 317 -2.88 -6.90 -4.80
C TYR A 317 -3.48 -5.98 -5.86
N THR A 318 -4.80 -5.93 -5.92
CA THR A 318 -5.51 -4.99 -6.81
C THR A 318 -5.48 -3.57 -6.26
N ASN A 319 -5.44 -3.39 -4.94
CA ASN A 319 -5.52 -2.06 -4.33
C ASN A 319 -4.15 -1.44 -4.10
N GLN A 320 -4.08 -0.12 -4.23
CA GLN A 320 -2.82 0.60 -4.07
C GLN A 320 -2.27 0.53 -2.64
N THR A 321 -3.10 0.29 -1.63
CA THR A 321 -2.74 0.41 -0.19
C THR A 321 -2.57 -0.91 0.55
N ASP A 322 -2.78 -2.07 -0.09
CA ASP A 322 -2.74 -3.37 0.59
C ASP A 322 -1.41 -3.63 1.32
N TYR A 323 -0.29 -3.19 0.74
CA TYR A 323 1.04 -3.32 1.35
C TYR A 323 1.15 -2.63 2.72
N ILE A 324 0.41 -1.54 2.95
CA ILE A 324 0.37 -0.82 4.23
C ILE A 324 -0.31 -1.68 5.28
N ARG A 325 -1.45 -2.32 4.92
CA ARG A 325 -2.17 -3.24 5.81
C ARG A 325 -1.27 -4.40 6.24
N GLU A 326 -0.58 -5.03 5.28
CA GLU A 326 0.31 -6.16 5.56
C GLU A 326 1.48 -5.77 6.47
N LEU A 327 2.10 -4.61 6.27
CA LEU A 327 3.16 -4.13 7.15
C LEU A 327 2.67 -3.88 8.58
N ILE A 328 1.49 -3.27 8.73
CA ILE A 328 0.90 -3.02 10.05
C ILE A 328 0.50 -4.33 10.73
N GLN A 329 -0.05 -5.31 10.00
CA GLN A 329 -0.34 -6.64 10.54
C GLN A 329 0.92 -7.34 11.07
N ASN A 330 2.00 -7.32 10.29
CA ASN A 330 3.30 -7.86 10.72
C ASN A 330 3.86 -7.14 11.95
N ALA A 331 3.69 -5.82 12.02
CA ALA A 331 4.10 -5.01 13.18
C ALA A 331 3.28 -5.36 14.43
N ILE A 332 1.96 -5.55 14.30
CA ILE A 332 1.07 -6.00 15.38
C ILE A 332 1.52 -7.38 15.86
N ASP A 333 1.74 -8.34 14.95
CA ASP A 333 2.20 -9.69 15.31
C ASP A 333 3.55 -9.67 16.03
N ALA A 334 4.49 -8.81 15.62
CA ALA A 334 5.78 -8.68 16.28
C ALA A 334 5.66 -8.19 17.74
N VAL A 335 4.74 -7.24 17.99
CA VAL A 335 4.42 -6.75 19.35
C VAL A 335 3.73 -7.83 20.17
N LEU A 336 2.72 -8.49 19.61
CA LEU A 336 2.00 -9.56 20.28
C LEU A 336 2.92 -10.74 20.58
N LEU A 337 3.83 -11.08 19.68
CA LEU A 337 4.78 -12.17 19.88
C LEU A 337 5.80 -11.87 20.98
N LYS A 338 6.24 -10.62 21.10
CA LYS A 338 7.08 -10.18 22.24
C LYS A 338 6.34 -10.43 23.56
N TYR A 339 5.08 -10.02 23.65
CA TYR A 339 4.24 -10.20 24.83
C TYR A 339 3.96 -11.69 25.12
N TYR A 340 3.69 -12.47 24.08
CA TYR A 340 3.46 -13.91 24.16
C TYR A 340 4.71 -14.70 24.59
N SER A 341 5.91 -14.26 24.17
CA SER A 341 7.17 -14.93 24.48
C SER A 341 7.73 -14.58 25.86
N ASP A 342 7.30 -13.47 26.46
CA ASP A 342 7.74 -13.04 27.79
C ASP A 342 6.95 -13.78 28.88
N GLU A 343 7.59 -14.78 29.49
CA GLU A 343 7.05 -15.67 30.53
C GLU A 343 6.50 -14.93 31.76
N SER A 344 6.91 -13.69 32.02
CA SER A 344 6.41 -12.90 33.16
C SER A 344 4.95 -12.45 33.00
N ASN A 345 4.44 -12.40 31.76
CA ASN A 345 3.06 -12.04 31.49
C ASN A 345 2.11 -13.22 31.80
N VAL A 346 0.97 -12.97 32.43
CA VAL A 346 -0.06 -13.99 32.63
C VAL A 346 -1.10 -13.86 31.51
N LEU A 347 -1.17 -14.86 30.64
CA LEU A 347 -2.14 -14.91 29.55
C LEU A 347 -3.25 -15.90 29.90
N GLU A 348 -4.40 -15.38 30.30
CA GLU A 348 -5.57 -16.19 30.67
C GLU A 348 -6.27 -16.80 29.45
N PHE A 349 -6.38 -16.03 28.36
CA PHE A 349 -7.10 -16.42 27.14
C PHE A 349 -6.26 -16.26 25.88
N ALA A 350 -6.62 -17.02 24.84
CA ALA A 350 -5.96 -16.96 23.54
C ALA A 350 -6.14 -15.60 22.86
N SER A 351 -7.26 -14.91 23.08
CA SER A 351 -7.53 -13.61 22.48
C SER A 351 -6.54 -12.53 22.95
N PRO A 352 -5.77 -11.91 22.04
CA PRO A 352 -4.85 -10.82 22.37
C PRO A 352 -5.52 -9.59 23.00
N ARG A 353 -6.84 -9.47 22.82
CA ARG A 353 -7.67 -8.41 23.39
C ARG A 353 -7.68 -8.41 24.92
N SER A 354 -7.42 -9.58 25.52
CA SER A 354 -7.33 -9.76 26.98
C SER A 354 -5.94 -9.49 27.55
N TRP A 355 -4.91 -9.31 26.71
CA TRP A 355 -3.52 -9.30 27.16
C TRP A 355 -3.05 -7.94 27.70
N GLY A 356 -3.82 -6.87 27.51
CA GLY A 356 -3.49 -5.54 28.08
C GLY A 356 -2.19 -4.93 27.53
N VAL A 357 -1.86 -5.21 26.26
CA VAL A 357 -0.63 -4.76 25.60
C VAL A 357 -0.55 -3.23 25.57
N LYS A 358 0.58 -2.69 26.05
CA LYS A 358 0.87 -1.24 26.12
C LYS A 358 1.79 -0.74 25.00
N ASP A 359 2.58 -1.64 24.43
CA ASP A 359 3.44 -1.40 23.27
C ASP A 359 2.60 -0.91 22.07
N ARG A 360 3.22 -0.22 21.11
CA ARG A 360 2.51 0.44 20.00
C ARG A 360 3.16 0.14 18.66
N VAL A 361 2.33 0.22 17.62
CA VAL A 361 2.78 0.34 16.23
C VAL A 361 2.73 1.80 15.83
N TYR A 362 3.80 2.30 15.22
CA TYR A 362 3.92 3.66 14.72
C TYR A 362 3.89 3.66 13.19
N VAL A 363 3.01 4.47 12.61
CA VAL A 363 2.94 4.70 11.17
C VAL A 363 3.28 6.17 10.93
N LEU A 364 4.41 6.44 10.29
CA LEU A 364 4.84 7.82 10.02
C LEU A 364 4.86 8.05 8.52
N TYR A 365 4.32 9.16 8.06
CA TYR A 365 4.21 9.43 6.63
C TYR A 365 4.58 10.88 6.29
N SER A 366 5.37 11.04 5.24
CA SER A 366 5.65 12.32 4.59
C SER A 366 5.14 12.26 3.15
N ALA A 367 4.07 13.00 2.86
CA ALA A 367 3.51 13.14 1.52
C ALA A 367 4.45 13.95 0.61
N GLU A 368 5.13 14.97 1.18
CA GLU A 368 6.08 15.80 0.44
C GLU A 368 7.29 15.00 -0.07
N LYS A 369 7.80 14.06 0.74
CA LYS A 369 8.96 13.24 0.39
C LYS A 369 8.60 11.87 -0.18
N GLY A 370 7.36 11.42 -0.04
CA GLY A 370 6.95 10.06 -0.41
C GLY A 370 7.60 8.99 0.47
N LEU A 371 7.72 9.26 1.78
CA LEU A 371 8.36 8.34 2.73
C LEU A 371 7.31 7.80 3.71
N LEU A 372 7.14 6.47 3.72
CA LEU A 372 6.30 5.75 4.67
C LEU A 372 7.17 4.93 5.62
N TYR A 373 6.93 5.07 6.91
CA TYR A 373 7.57 4.29 7.97
C TYR A 373 6.50 3.50 8.70
N VAL A 374 6.73 2.20 8.88
CA VAL A 374 5.97 1.35 9.80
C VAL A 374 6.97 0.80 10.82
N SER A 375 6.80 1.17 12.09
CA SER A 375 7.69 0.77 13.16
C SER A 375 6.94 0.09 14.30
N ASP A 376 7.47 -1.02 14.79
CA ASP A 376 6.97 -1.72 15.97
C ASP A 376 7.99 -1.68 17.12
N THR A 377 7.50 -1.78 18.36
CA THR A 377 8.32 -2.02 19.56
C THR A 377 8.35 -3.50 19.94
N GLY A 378 8.16 -4.38 18.95
CA GLY A 378 8.00 -5.81 19.11
C GLY A 378 9.32 -6.56 19.31
N ILE A 379 9.28 -7.87 19.03
CA ILE A 379 10.38 -8.79 19.32
C ILE A 379 11.62 -8.56 18.43
N GLY A 380 11.44 -7.93 17.27
CA GLY A 380 12.47 -7.76 16.25
C GLY A 380 12.94 -9.08 15.63
N MET A 381 13.85 -8.98 14.67
CA MET A 381 14.40 -10.11 13.93
C MET A 381 15.91 -10.17 14.09
N SER A 382 16.44 -11.39 14.15
CA SER A 382 17.86 -11.66 13.98
C SER A 382 18.25 -11.59 12.50
N GLU A 383 19.56 -11.60 12.22
CA GLU A 383 20.06 -11.71 10.84
C GLU A 383 19.51 -12.97 10.14
N GLU A 384 19.49 -14.10 10.84
CA GLU A 384 18.91 -15.36 10.34
C GLU A 384 17.40 -15.24 10.13
N GLY A 385 16.70 -14.53 11.01
CA GLY A 385 15.27 -14.27 10.89
C GLY A 385 14.94 -13.48 9.62
N ILE A 386 15.69 -12.42 9.31
CA ILE A 386 15.54 -11.66 8.06
C ILE A 386 15.82 -12.56 6.85
N LYS A 387 16.92 -13.31 6.86
CA LYS A 387 17.29 -14.19 5.73
C LYS A 387 16.24 -15.25 5.45
N ASN A 388 15.76 -15.93 6.49
CA ASN A 388 14.91 -17.10 6.33
C ASN A 388 13.43 -16.71 6.16
N TYR A 389 12.92 -15.78 6.96
CA TYR A 389 11.48 -15.45 6.96
C TYR A 389 11.11 -14.27 6.07
N LEU A 390 12.04 -13.36 5.79
CA LEU A 390 11.76 -12.19 4.95
C LEU A 390 12.19 -12.38 3.49
N PHE A 391 13.35 -13.05 3.25
CA PHE A 391 13.95 -13.13 1.92
C PHE A 391 13.90 -14.50 1.24
N LYS A 392 13.70 -15.61 1.99
CA LYS A 392 13.78 -16.99 1.44
C LYS A 392 12.48 -17.78 1.50
N ALA A 393 11.72 -17.70 2.59
CA ALA A 393 10.51 -18.50 2.77
C ALA A 393 9.26 -17.63 2.76
N ALA A 394 8.24 -18.05 2.00
CA ALA A 394 6.84 -17.66 2.24
C ALA A 394 6.28 -18.45 3.44
N SER A 395 7.00 -18.43 4.55
CA SER A 395 6.56 -19.07 5.80
C SER A 395 6.64 -18.04 6.91
N SER A 396 5.52 -17.80 7.58
CA SER A 396 5.56 -17.01 8.80
C SER A 396 6.39 -17.78 9.85
N GLY A 397 7.40 -17.11 10.43
CA GLY A 397 8.23 -17.68 11.50
C GLY A 397 7.45 -18.05 12.78
N TYR A 398 6.12 -17.86 12.76
CA TYR A 398 5.16 -18.18 13.80
C TYR A 398 4.79 -19.67 13.84
N LYS A 399 4.91 -20.42 12.72
CA LYS A 399 4.47 -21.83 12.60
C LYS A 399 5.10 -22.79 13.65
N LEU A 400 6.16 -22.39 14.36
CA LEU A 400 6.94 -23.25 15.26
C LEU A 400 7.04 -22.81 16.74
N LYS A 401 6.40 -21.72 17.18
CA LYS A 401 6.48 -21.28 18.59
C LYS A 401 5.30 -21.77 19.43
N ARG A 402 5.25 -23.09 19.72
CA ARG A 402 4.44 -23.65 20.83
C ARG A 402 5.20 -23.44 22.15
N GLY A 403 5.21 -22.22 22.66
CA GLY A 403 6.00 -21.83 23.85
C GLY A 403 5.22 -21.82 25.16
N ARG A 404 3.91 -21.54 25.14
CA ARG A 404 3.04 -21.57 26.34
C ARG A 404 2.09 -22.76 26.27
N SER A 405 1.96 -23.49 27.37
CA SER A 405 1.26 -24.78 27.47
C SER A 405 -0.27 -24.73 27.30
N SER A 406 -0.88 -23.56 27.07
CA SER A 406 -2.34 -23.38 27.01
C SER A 406 -2.92 -23.21 25.59
N PHE A 407 -2.26 -22.46 24.70
CA PHE A 407 -2.75 -22.21 23.33
C PHE A 407 -1.63 -21.76 22.37
N ALA A 408 -1.85 -21.93 21.06
CA ALA A 408 -0.94 -21.50 20.01
C ALA A 408 -0.98 -19.97 19.80
N PHE A 409 0.13 -19.39 19.34
CA PHE A 409 0.18 -17.94 19.06
C PHE A 409 -0.83 -17.56 17.96
N PRO A 410 -1.78 -16.64 18.22
CA PRO A 410 -2.82 -16.23 17.29
C PRO A 410 -2.28 -15.20 16.27
N ALA A 411 -1.38 -15.63 15.39
CA ALA A 411 -0.78 -14.75 14.37
C ALA A 411 -1.83 -14.28 13.35
N ILE A 412 -1.79 -12.99 13.01
CA ILE A 412 -2.61 -12.37 11.97
C ILE A 412 -2.00 -12.68 10.59
N ALA A 413 -0.70 -12.47 10.41
CA ALA A 413 0.03 -12.64 9.15
C ALA A 413 0.55 -14.09 8.99
N LYS A 414 -0.32 -15.00 8.54
CA LYS A 414 -0.02 -16.44 8.47
C LYS A 414 0.85 -16.87 7.28
N PHE A 415 0.77 -16.16 6.14
CA PHE A 415 1.32 -16.63 4.84
C PHE A 415 2.73 -16.12 4.49
N GLY A 416 3.24 -15.07 5.14
CA GLY A 416 4.60 -14.56 4.89
C GLY A 416 4.83 -13.91 3.52
N ILE A 417 3.80 -13.68 2.71
CA ILE A 417 3.91 -13.03 1.38
C ILE A 417 3.72 -11.51 1.42
N GLY A 418 3.20 -10.96 2.52
CA GLY A 418 2.82 -9.55 2.61
C GLY A 418 3.96 -8.57 2.30
N PHE A 419 5.20 -8.92 2.67
CA PHE A 419 6.37 -8.09 2.37
C PHE A 419 6.68 -8.02 0.87
N ALA A 420 6.39 -9.08 0.10
CA ALA A 420 6.66 -9.10 -1.35
C ALA A 420 5.90 -7.99 -2.09
N SER A 421 4.71 -7.61 -1.60
CA SER A 421 3.94 -6.50 -2.16
C SER A 421 4.72 -5.18 -2.15
N CYS A 422 5.57 -4.95 -1.13
CA CYS A 422 6.38 -3.74 -0.99
C CYS A 422 7.41 -3.59 -2.13
N LEU A 423 7.97 -4.69 -2.64
CA LEU A 423 8.96 -4.69 -3.73
C LEU A 423 8.40 -4.07 -5.02
N THR A 424 7.07 -4.16 -5.21
CA THR A 424 6.41 -3.58 -6.39
C THR A 424 6.00 -2.12 -6.18
N LYS A 425 5.74 -1.70 -4.94
CA LYS A 425 5.17 -0.39 -4.58
C LYS A 425 6.19 0.65 -4.13
N ALA A 426 7.43 0.25 -3.81
CA ALA A 426 8.50 1.15 -3.40
C ALA A 426 9.66 1.18 -4.40
N ASP A 427 10.32 2.34 -4.52
CA ASP A 427 11.58 2.52 -5.23
C ASP A 427 12.79 2.19 -4.35
N LYS A 428 12.62 2.27 -3.03
CA LYS A 428 13.63 1.87 -2.05
C LYS A 428 12.97 1.34 -0.78
N ILE A 429 13.52 0.26 -0.23
CA ILE A 429 13.10 -0.32 1.04
C ILE A 429 14.29 -0.36 1.97
N GLU A 430 14.14 0.21 3.17
CA GLU A 430 15.11 0.13 4.25
C GLU A 430 14.43 -0.51 5.45
N ILE A 431 15.06 -1.54 6.02
CA ILE A 431 14.55 -2.28 7.17
C ILE A 431 15.59 -2.16 8.26
N SER A 432 15.19 -1.74 9.44
CA SER A 432 16.04 -1.79 10.63
C SER A 432 15.36 -2.66 11.66
N SER A 433 16.02 -3.72 12.11
CA SER A 433 15.45 -4.63 13.10
C SER A 433 16.47 -4.97 14.17
N GLN A 434 16.01 -5.10 15.40
CA GLN A 434 16.83 -5.57 16.50
C GLN A 434 16.01 -6.44 17.44
N LYS A 435 16.52 -7.66 17.66
CA LYS A 435 16.03 -8.57 18.69
C LYS A 435 16.82 -8.38 19.98
N THR A 436 16.17 -8.55 21.13
CA THR A 436 16.78 -8.37 22.46
C THR A 436 18.04 -9.22 22.62
N GLY A 437 19.17 -8.61 23.02
CA GLY A 437 20.44 -9.31 23.21
C GLY A 437 21.18 -9.67 21.91
N GLU A 438 20.71 -9.18 20.76
CA GLU A 438 21.31 -9.38 19.46
C GLU A 438 21.69 -8.05 18.79
N LYS A 439 22.63 -8.11 17.83
CA LYS A 439 23.07 -6.93 17.08
C LYS A 439 21.92 -6.35 16.26
N LYS A 440 21.89 -5.02 16.14
CA LYS A 440 20.98 -4.32 15.24
C LYS A 440 21.35 -4.63 13.80
N ILE A 441 20.37 -4.99 13.00
CA ILE A 441 20.52 -5.27 11.58
C ILE A 441 19.84 -4.16 10.77
N LYS A 442 20.49 -3.71 9.70
CA LYS A 442 19.88 -2.87 8.67
C LYS A 442 19.91 -3.61 7.35
N ALA A 443 18.77 -3.78 6.70
CA ALA A 443 18.69 -4.31 5.35
C ALA A 443 18.23 -3.21 4.39
N GLU A 444 18.83 -3.12 3.21
CA GLU A 444 18.42 -2.22 2.13
C GLU A 444 18.15 -3.01 0.86
N ILE A 445 17.05 -2.67 0.19
CA ILE A 445 16.64 -3.23 -1.10
C ILE A 445 16.29 -2.05 -2.01
N GLU A 446 16.96 -1.99 -3.16
CA GLU A 446 16.63 -1.03 -4.21
C GLU A 446 15.48 -1.56 -5.07
N GLY A 447 14.66 -0.65 -5.61
CA GLY A 447 13.52 -1.00 -6.46
C GLY A 447 13.97 -1.80 -7.69
N LYS A 448 13.24 -2.88 -7.99
CA LYS A 448 13.54 -3.86 -9.06
C LYS A 448 14.80 -4.71 -8.82
N SER A 449 15.48 -4.58 -7.68
CA SER A 449 16.58 -5.46 -7.29
C SER A 449 16.04 -6.73 -6.63
N THR A 450 16.61 -7.90 -6.96
CA THR A 450 16.44 -9.15 -6.21
C THR A 450 17.53 -9.31 -5.15
N ILE A 451 18.32 -8.28 -4.89
CA ILE A 451 19.44 -8.31 -3.96
C ILE A 451 19.14 -7.39 -2.78
N ALA A 452 19.29 -7.93 -1.57
CA ALA A 452 19.25 -7.21 -0.31
C ALA A 452 20.66 -7.06 0.27
N PHE A 453 21.00 -5.86 0.71
CA PHE A 453 22.24 -5.57 1.45
C PHE A 453 21.94 -5.55 2.94
N ILE A 454 22.61 -6.39 3.73
CA ILE A 454 22.39 -6.51 5.17
C ILE A 454 23.62 -6.02 5.92
N GLU A 455 23.51 -4.95 6.70
CA GLU A 455 24.56 -4.38 7.54
C GLU A 455 24.33 -4.69 9.04
N ARG A 456 25.44 -4.89 9.75
CA ARG A 456 25.45 -5.11 11.20
C ARG A 456 25.87 -3.83 11.92
N HIS A 457 25.06 -3.42 12.89
CA HIS A 457 25.34 -2.30 13.78
C HIS A 457 25.46 -2.78 15.24
N PRO A 458 26.08 -1.96 16.12
CA PRO A 458 26.05 -2.20 17.55
C PRO A 458 24.61 -2.31 18.08
N GLU A 459 24.45 -3.03 19.18
CA GLU A 459 23.18 -3.14 19.89
C GLU A 459 22.70 -1.76 20.38
N SER A 460 21.40 -1.53 20.31
CA SER A 460 20.70 -0.36 20.84
C SER A 460 19.82 -0.77 22.02
N ASP A 461 19.38 0.18 22.85
CA ASP A 461 18.53 -0.13 24.00
C ASP A 461 17.08 -0.51 23.62
N ILE A 462 16.73 -0.45 22.32
CA ILE A 462 15.34 -0.56 21.86
C ILE A 462 15.19 -1.67 20.83
N THR A 463 14.20 -2.52 21.06
CA THR A 463 13.89 -3.71 20.26
C THR A 463 12.71 -3.45 19.33
N GLY A 464 12.64 -4.19 18.23
CA GLY A 464 11.54 -4.11 17.26
C GLY A 464 12.05 -4.00 15.84
N THR A 465 11.14 -3.67 14.92
CA THR A 465 11.46 -3.46 13.50
C THR A 465 10.91 -2.14 13.00
N THR A 466 11.64 -1.52 12.08
CA THR A 466 11.22 -0.34 11.32
C THR A 466 11.39 -0.65 9.86
N VAL A 467 10.30 -0.58 9.10
CA VAL A 467 10.31 -0.64 7.64
C VAL A 467 10.06 0.75 7.09
N LYS A 468 11.01 1.28 6.34
CA LYS A 468 10.93 2.54 5.61
C LYS A 468 10.80 2.23 4.12
N LEU A 469 9.79 2.84 3.50
CA LEU A 469 9.50 2.73 2.08
C LEU A 469 9.58 4.12 1.45
N GLU A 470 10.33 4.22 0.36
CA GLU A 470 10.20 5.31 -0.60
C GLU A 470 9.13 4.90 -1.61
N VAL A 471 7.91 5.42 -1.45
CA VAL A 471 6.73 4.94 -2.19
C VAL A 471 6.68 5.54 -3.59
N LYS A 472 6.37 4.71 -4.60
CA LYS A 472 6.23 5.14 -6.01
C LYS A 472 5.05 6.09 -6.21
N ASN A 473 3.91 5.74 -5.61
CA ASN A 473 2.69 6.52 -5.68
C ASN A 473 2.47 7.22 -4.34
N ARG A 474 2.46 8.54 -4.38
CA ARG A 474 2.19 9.39 -3.21
C ARG A 474 0.69 9.54 -3.00
N PHE A 475 0.30 9.68 -1.75
CA PHE A 475 -1.06 10.00 -1.33
C PHE A 475 -0.98 11.14 -0.31
N SER A 476 -2.10 11.77 -0.01
CA SER A 476 -2.20 12.74 1.07
C SER A 476 -2.24 12.04 2.42
N PHE A 477 -1.82 12.73 3.48
CA PHE A 477 -1.94 12.19 4.84
C PHE A 477 -3.38 11.88 5.22
N LYS A 478 -4.34 12.67 4.72
CA LYS A 478 -5.78 12.47 4.96
C LYS A 478 -6.30 11.18 4.32
N GLU A 479 -5.86 10.86 3.10
CA GLU A 479 -6.22 9.60 2.44
C GLU A 479 -5.66 8.39 3.23
N LEU A 480 -4.44 8.50 3.76
CA LEU A 480 -3.88 7.47 4.65
C LEU A 480 -4.68 7.35 5.95
N GLU A 481 -5.04 8.48 6.55
CA GLU A 481 -5.84 8.54 7.77
C GLU A 481 -7.20 7.85 7.60
N GLU A 482 -7.95 8.22 6.57
CA GLU A 482 -9.24 7.62 6.25
C GLU A 482 -9.11 6.12 5.99
N TYR A 483 -8.09 5.71 5.22
CA TYR A 483 -7.81 4.30 4.97
C TYR A 483 -7.52 3.51 6.26
N LEU A 484 -6.66 4.04 7.14
CA LEU A 484 -6.28 3.36 8.37
C LEU A 484 -7.43 3.29 9.37
N ILE A 485 -8.27 4.32 9.48
CA ILE A 485 -9.45 4.31 10.36
C ILE A 485 -10.51 3.31 9.88
N LEU A 486 -10.70 3.20 8.56
CA LEU A 486 -11.63 2.23 7.97
C LEU A 486 -11.09 0.80 8.07
N THR A 487 -9.79 0.61 7.87
CA THR A 487 -9.16 -0.71 7.85
C THR A 487 -8.93 -1.24 9.26
N PHE A 488 -8.39 -0.41 10.17
CA PHE A 488 -8.02 -0.77 11.54
C PHE A 488 -8.90 -0.01 12.53
N ARG A 489 -9.98 -0.64 13.00
CA ARG A 489 -10.91 0.00 13.94
C ARG A 489 -10.71 -0.45 15.39
N TYR A 490 -10.45 -1.73 15.59
CA TYR A 490 -10.30 -2.36 16.91
C TYR A 490 -9.03 -3.21 17.01
N PRO A 491 -7.85 -2.68 16.60
CA PRO A 491 -6.64 -3.49 16.54
C PRO A 491 -6.26 -4.02 17.93
N SER A 492 -5.68 -5.21 18.00
CA SER A 492 -5.20 -5.79 19.27
C SER A 492 -4.07 -4.98 19.93
N VAL A 493 -3.35 -4.19 19.14
CA VAL A 493 -2.26 -3.31 19.57
C VAL A 493 -2.59 -1.87 19.12
N PRO A 494 -2.43 -0.84 19.97
CA PRO A 494 -2.67 0.54 19.58
C PRO A 494 -1.75 0.99 18.44
N ILE A 495 -2.29 1.77 17.50
CA ILE A 495 -1.55 2.31 16.36
C ILE A 495 -1.48 3.83 16.51
N ALA A 496 -0.28 4.40 16.45
CA ALA A 496 -0.05 5.84 16.44
C ALA A 496 0.37 6.27 15.05
N VAL A 497 -0.44 7.10 14.40
CA VAL A 497 -0.13 7.62 13.07
C VAL A 497 0.37 9.06 13.19
N ILE A 498 1.45 9.39 12.49
CA ILE A 498 2.16 10.67 12.59
C ILE A 498 2.36 11.27 11.19
N ASP A 499 1.83 12.48 10.99
CA ASP A 499 2.09 13.33 9.83
C ASP A 499 3.45 14.01 10.02
N LEU A 500 4.48 13.50 9.33
CA LEU A 500 5.82 14.04 9.40
C LEU A 500 5.88 15.47 8.86
N ASP A 501 5.13 15.77 7.80
CA ASP A 501 5.18 17.09 7.16
C ASP A 501 4.60 18.16 8.10
N SER A 502 3.50 17.85 8.78
CA SER A 502 2.93 18.75 9.80
C SER A 502 3.78 18.85 11.06
N LEU A 503 4.38 17.74 11.52
CA LEU A 503 5.32 17.73 12.64
C LEU A 503 6.50 18.67 12.37
N TYR A 504 7.12 18.56 11.18
CA TYR A 504 8.26 19.40 10.80
C TYR A 504 7.89 20.87 10.63
N ARG A 505 6.70 21.17 10.06
CA ARG A 505 6.21 22.55 9.95
C ARG A 505 6.01 23.19 11.33
N LEU A 506 5.50 22.42 12.30
CA LEU A 506 5.27 22.90 13.67
C LEU A 506 6.59 23.14 14.43
N ASP A 507 7.57 22.23 14.30
CA ASP A 507 8.88 22.46 14.92
C ASP A 507 9.55 23.72 14.36
N LYS A 508 9.49 23.92 13.03
CA LYS A 508 10.04 25.12 12.38
C LYS A 508 9.38 26.41 12.86
N SER A 509 8.07 26.42 13.13
CA SER A 509 7.36 27.62 13.58
C SER A 509 7.61 27.93 15.07
N LEU A 510 7.80 26.90 15.90
CA LEU A 510 7.88 27.05 17.35
C LEU A 510 9.30 26.97 17.92
N CYS A 511 10.29 26.56 17.13
CA CYS A 511 11.68 26.39 17.56
C CYS A 511 11.81 25.57 18.87
N LEU A 512 11.01 24.51 19.02
CA LEU A 512 10.89 23.77 20.29
C LEU A 512 12.10 22.87 20.58
N LEU A 513 12.94 22.60 19.57
CA LEU A 513 14.16 21.82 19.70
C LEU A 513 15.43 22.71 19.71
N PRO A 514 16.51 22.30 20.41
CA PRO A 514 17.80 23.00 20.37
C PRO A 514 18.33 23.05 18.93
N ARG A 515 18.63 24.26 18.43
CA ARG A 515 19.16 24.48 17.08
C ARG A 515 20.48 23.74 16.89
N GLY A 516 20.47 22.68 16.08
CA GLY A 516 21.69 21.93 15.74
C GLY A 516 21.56 20.85 14.66
N ARG A 517 20.49 20.82 13.86
CA ARG A 517 20.34 19.82 12.77
C ARG A 517 19.65 20.37 11.51
N GLN A 518 19.74 21.65 11.20
CA GLN A 518 19.27 22.14 9.90
C GLN A 518 20.27 21.73 8.82
N ASP A 519 19.98 20.64 8.10
CA ASP A 519 19.86 20.63 6.63
C ASP A 519 19.96 19.24 5.97
N ASP A 520 20.22 18.16 6.73
CA ASP A 520 20.12 16.78 6.22
C ASP A 520 19.52 15.88 7.31
N TYR A 521 18.20 15.88 7.48
CA TYR A 521 17.56 14.93 8.39
C TYR A 521 17.40 13.57 7.71
N PHE A 522 18.53 12.90 7.47
CA PHE A 522 18.60 11.46 7.59
C PHE A 522 18.14 11.14 9.01
N ILE A 523 16.89 10.72 9.18
CA ILE A 523 16.47 10.11 10.42
C ILE A 523 17.24 8.78 10.50
N GLU A 524 18.44 8.80 11.09
CA GLU A 524 19.19 7.57 11.34
C GLU A 524 18.45 6.65 12.32
N ASN A 525 17.53 7.21 13.12
CA ASN A 525 16.79 6.49 14.15
C ASN A 525 15.34 7.00 14.32
N ILE A 526 14.35 6.15 13.99
CA ILE A 526 12.92 6.44 14.15
C ILE A 526 12.53 6.74 15.60
N LEU A 527 13.29 6.22 16.56
CA LEU A 527 13.04 6.38 17.98
C LEU A 527 13.28 7.82 18.42
N THR A 528 14.23 8.50 17.78
CA THR A 528 14.44 9.93 17.98
C THR A 528 13.21 10.72 17.51
N VAL A 529 12.60 10.34 16.39
CA VAL A 529 11.37 10.97 15.89
C VAL A 529 10.20 10.73 16.83
N ILE A 530 10.06 9.52 17.37
CA ILE A 530 9.00 9.20 18.34
C ILE A 530 9.20 10.00 19.64
N GLN A 531 10.43 10.14 20.13
CA GLN A 531 10.72 10.97 21.30
C GLN A 531 10.46 12.47 21.03
N GLU A 532 10.86 12.97 19.86
CA GLU A 532 10.58 14.34 19.42
C GLU A 532 9.07 14.58 19.34
N TYR A 533 8.33 13.64 18.77
CA TYR A 533 6.87 13.62 18.74
C TYR A 533 6.27 13.79 20.14
N GLU A 534 6.67 12.98 21.12
CA GLU A 534 6.09 13.04 22.47
C GLU A 534 6.36 14.38 23.16
N ASN A 535 7.57 14.92 22.97
CA ASN A 535 7.94 16.21 23.52
C ASN A 535 7.15 17.34 22.87
N ILE A 536 7.14 17.41 21.54
CA ILE A 536 6.42 18.43 20.78
C ILE A 536 4.92 18.36 21.08
N GLU A 537 4.34 17.17 21.20
CA GLU A 537 2.92 17.02 21.51
C GLU A 537 2.58 17.51 22.93
N LYS A 538 3.46 17.28 23.91
CA LYS A 538 3.29 17.86 25.27
C LYS A 538 3.33 19.38 25.23
N LEU A 539 4.32 19.96 24.53
CA LEU A 539 4.47 21.41 24.36
C LEU A 539 3.28 22.02 23.59
N ARG A 540 2.84 21.37 22.52
CA ARG A 540 1.65 21.77 21.74
C ARG A 540 0.42 21.76 22.61
N LYS A 541 0.16 20.66 23.35
CA LYS A 541 -0.97 20.56 24.28
C LYS A 541 -0.95 21.67 25.31
N SER A 542 0.18 21.96 25.95
CA SER A 542 0.27 23.09 26.90
C SER A 542 -0.03 24.45 26.25
N THR A 543 0.39 24.65 25.00
CA THR A 543 0.22 25.93 24.30
C THR A 543 -1.23 26.14 23.82
N ILE A 544 -1.86 25.08 23.30
CA ILE A 544 -3.22 25.14 22.72
C ILE A 544 -4.33 24.92 23.76
N HIS A 545 -4.01 24.38 24.95
CA HIS A 545 -5.02 24.02 25.97
C HIS A 545 -5.97 25.17 26.30
N LYS A 546 -5.44 26.40 26.44
CA LYS A 546 -6.25 27.60 26.72
C LYS A 546 -7.28 27.89 25.63
N TYR A 547 -6.91 27.75 24.36
CA TYR A 547 -7.81 27.98 23.23
C TYR A 547 -8.81 26.83 23.04
N GLN A 548 -8.44 25.59 23.41
CA GLN A 548 -9.38 24.47 23.45
C GLN A 548 -10.45 24.66 24.52
N LEU A 549 -10.09 25.22 25.69
CA LEU A 549 -11.05 25.58 26.72
C LEU A 549 -11.99 26.68 26.23
N ASP A 550 -11.44 27.74 25.62
CA ASP A 550 -12.25 28.82 25.03
C ASP A 550 -13.21 28.30 23.97
N LYS A 551 -12.76 27.41 23.07
CA LYS A 551 -13.64 26.80 22.07
C LYS A 551 -14.84 26.11 22.71
N ARG A 552 -14.62 25.28 23.74
CA ARG A 552 -15.69 24.56 24.46
C ARG A 552 -16.63 25.51 25.18
N LEU A 553 -16.11 26.59 25.78
CA LEU A 553 -16.92 27.61 26.44
C LEU A 553 -17.76 28.40 25.42
N LEU A 554 -17.21 28.72 24.25
CA LEU A 554 -17.94 29.37 23.17
C LEU A 554 -19.09 28.50 22.65
N GLU A 555 -18.86 27.20 22.48
CA GLU A 555 -19.90 26.22 22.11
C GLU A 555 -21.04 26.21 23.14
N LYS A 556 -20.72 26.22 24.45
CA LYS A 556 -21.72 26.33 25.51
C LYS A 556 -22.48 27.67 25.47
N ILE A 557 -21.79 28.78 25.22
CA ILE A 557 -22.43 30.10 25.05
C ILE A 557 -23.42 30.09 23.87
N ILE A 558 -23.08 29.41 22.77
CA ILE A 558 -23.97 29.24 21.60
C ILE A 558 -25.22 28.44 21.98
N ILE A 559 -25.05 27.32 22.68
CA ILE A 559 -26.16 26.45 23.13
C ILE A 559 -27.10 27.22 24.07
N GLU A 560 -26.56 27.87 25.10
CA GLU A 560 -27.36 28.62 26.08
C GLU A 560 -28.14 29.77 25.44
N LYS A 561 -27.56 30.39 24.40
CA LYS A 561 -28.25 31.39 23.59
C LYS A 561 -29.43 30.82 22.80
N GLN A 562 -29.32 29.58 22.31
CA GLN A 562 -30.37 28.91 21.54
C GLN A 562 -31.50 28.36 22.43
N GLU A 563 -31.18 27.86 23.62
CA GLU A 563 -32.14 27.18 24.50
C GLU A 563 -32.95 28.12 25.42
N ASP A 564 -32.44 29.32 25.75
CA ASP A 564 -33.13 30.22 26.69
C ASP A 564 -34.35 30.94 26.06
N ARG A 565 -35.50 30.26 26.06
CA ARG A 565 -36.80 30.76 25.57
C ARG A 565 -37.27 32.05 26.27
N LYS A 566 -36.78 32.39 27.46
CA LYS A 566 -37.21 33.58 28.23
C LYS A 566 -36.19 34.73 28.21
N LYS A 567 -34.99 34.56 27.62
CA LYS A 567 -33.89 35.53 27.48
C LYS A 567 -33.42 36.27 28.76
N SER A 568 -34.14 36.18 29.87
CA SER A 568 -33.92 36.94 31.10
C SER A 568 -32.80 36.37 31.97
N MET A 569 -32.46 35.08 31.81
CA MET A 569 -31.40 34.40 32.57
C MET A 569 -30.06 34.38 31.82
N LEU A 570 -30.09 34.67 30.51
CA LEU A 570 -28.94 34.66 29.60
C LEU A 570 -27.72 35.45 30.12
N PRO A 571 -27.83 36.68 30.67
CA PRO A 571 -26.66 37.42 31.16
C PRO A 571 -25.94 36.73 32.32
N GLY A 572 -26.71 36.12 33.25
CA GLY A 572 -26.16 35.40 34.39
C GLY A 572 -25.43 34.12 34.00
N LYS A 573 -25.98 33.39 33.01
CA LYS A 573 -25.33 32.18 32.46
C LYS A 573 -24.06 32.50 31.69
N ILE A 574 -24.09 33.53 30.84
CA ILE A 574 -22.90 33.98 30.10
C ILE A 574 -21.80 34.46 31.05
N LYS A 575 -22.16 35.19 32.12
CA LYS A 575 -21.20 35.60 33.16
C LYS A 575 -20.49 34.40 33.80
N LEU A 576 -21.22 33.36 34.19
CA LEU A 576 -20.62 32.15 34.77
C LEU A 576 -19.67 31.44 33.78
N LEU A 577 -20.06 31.37 32.50
CA LEU A 577 -19.23 30.74 31.46
C LEU A 577 -17.97 31.54 31.14
N THR A 578 -18.03 32.88 31.14
CA THR A 578 -16.86 33.73 30.89
C THR A 578 -15.95 33.84 32.11
N GLU A 579 -16.47 33.71 33.34
CA GLU A 579 -15.66 33.61 34.57
C GLU A 579 -14.90 32.27 34.67
N ALA A 580 -15.42 31.22 34.03
CA ALA A 580 -14.75 29.91 33.93
C ALA A 580 -13.67 29.85 32.82
N ALA A 581 -13.46 30.92 32.05
CA ALA A 581 -12.46 30.99 31.00
C ALA A 581 -11.04 31.17 31.57
N ASP A 582 -10.03 30.76 30.80
CA ASP A 582 -8.63 30.93 31.17
C ASP A 582 -8.27 32.44 31.24
N PRO A 583 -7.57 32.93 32.27
CA PRO A 583 -7.20 34.35 32.39
C PRO A 583 -6.41 34.94 31.20
N GLU A 584 -5.70 34.10 30.45
CA GLU A 584 -4.97 34.48 29.23
C GLU A 584 -5.76 34.18 27.93
N GLY A 585 -6.99 33.68 28.04
CA GLY A 585 -7.86 33.32 26.94
C GLY A 585 -8.60 34.50 26.29
N ILE A 586 -9.04 34.30 25.05
CA ILE A 586 -9.78 35.28 24.24
C ILE A 586 -11.14 35.57 24.88
N ILE A 587 -11.81 34.56 25.43
CA ILE A 587 -13.12 34.73 26.08
C ILE A 587 -12.99 35.57 27.35
N TYR A 588 -11.98 35.30 28.17
CA TYR A 588 -11.74 36.06 29.39
C TYR A 588 -11.37 37.52 29.08
N ALA A 589 -10.54 37.76 28.06
CA ALA A 589 -10.17 39.10 27.61
C ALA A 589 -11.38 39.93 27.15
N ARG A 590 -12.42 39.28 26.61
CA ARG A 590 -13.66 39.91 26.14
C ARG A 590 -14.86 39.69 27.08
N ARG A 591 -14.65 39.23 28.31
CA ARG A 591 -15.73 38.84 29.24
C ARG A 591 -16.77 39.96 29.46
N GLU A 592 -16.30 41.19 29.65
CA GLU A 592 -17.18 42.35 29.93
C GLU A 592 -18.01 42.71 28.69
N GLU A 593 -17.46 42.47 27.51
CA GLU A 593 -18.16 42.69 26.25
C GLU A 593 -19.26 41.63 26.03
N PHE A 594 -18.97 40.37 26.33
CA PHE A 594 -19.96 39.28 26.33
C PHE A 594 -21.11 39.56 27.30
N ILE A 595 -20.82 39.95 28.55
CA ILE A 595 -21.84 40.23 29.57
C ILE A 595 -22.71 41.43 29.13
N ARG A 596 -22.10 42.54 28.71
CA ARG A 596 -22.81 43.75 28.27
C ARG A 596 -23.70 43.49 27.05
N LEU A 597 -23.23 42.70 26.08
CA LEU A 597 -24.02 42.36 24.90
C LEU A 597 -25.11 41.34 25.21
N ALA A 598 -24.91 40.44 26.18
CA ALA A 598 -25.95 39.54 26.67
C ALA A 598 -27.11 40.32 27.35
N GLU A 599 -26.79 41.35 28.15
CA GLU A 599 -27.80 42.24 28.74
C GLU A 599 -28.63 42.97 27.68
N LYS A 600 -28.00 43.39 26.58
CA LYS A 600 -28.70 44.00 25.44
C LYS A 600 -29.51 42.99 24.63
N ALA A 601 -29.00 41.78 24.45
CA ALA A 601 -29.72 40.70 23.77
C ALA A 601 -30.99 40.29 24.53
N ALA A 602 -30.96 40.35 25.86
CA ALA A 602 -32.14 40.16 26.71
C ALA A 602 -33.21 41.26 26.52
N GLN A 603 -32.82 42.44 26.01
CA GLN A 603 -33.69 43.60 25.76
C GLN A 603 -34.12 43.77 24.28
N ASN A 604 -33.90 42.75 23.42
CA ASN A 604 -34.20 42.66 21.97
C ASN A 604 -33.09 43.05 20.96
N ASP A 605 -31.81 43.18 21.34
CA ASP A 605 -30.70 43.37 20.38
C ASP A 605 -29.72 42.18 20.36
N ASP A 606 -30.04 41.14 19.59
CA ASP A 606 -29.26 39.88 19.51
C ASP A 606 -28.19 39.86 18.39
N VAL A 607 -28.21 40.87 17.51
CA VAL A 607 -27.34 40.92 16.33
C VAL A 607 -25.88 41.14 16.74
N GLN A 608 -25.64 42.02 17.71
CA GLN A 608 -24.30 42.36 18.16
C GLN A 608 -23.62 41.21 18.92
N LEU A 609 -24.36 40.50 19.76
CA LEU A 609 -23.85 39.31 20.47
C LEU A 609 -23.49 38.20 19.48
N SER A 610 -24.32 37.98 18.45
CA SER A 610 -24.04 37.01 17.39
C SER A 610 -22.79 37.35 16.59
N LYS A 611 -22.57 38.63 16.28
CA LYS A 611 -21.34 39.11 15.62
C LYS A 611 -20.11 38.88 16.48
N LEU A 612 -20.19 39.15 17.78
CA LEU A 612 -19.08 38.89 18.70
C LEU A 612 -18.74 37.40 18.75
N ILE A 613 -19.75 36.52 18.86
CA ILE A 613 -19.55 35.06 18.84
C ILE A 613 -18.86 34.62 17.55
N PHE A 614 -19.31 35.12 16.39
CA PHE A 614 -18.70 34.78 15.10
C PHE A 614 -17.24 35.23 15.00
N ASN A 615 -16.93 36.46 15.42
CA ASN A 615 -15.56 36.98 15.41
C ASN A 615 -14.64 36.20 16.35
N VAL A 616 -15.08 35.94 17.58
CA VAL A 616 -14.31 35.16 18.57
C VAL A 616 -14.10 33.72 18.08
N LYS A 617 -15.11 33.12 17.44
CA LYS A 617 -14.97 31.81 16.78
C LYS A 617 -13.87 31.82 15.72
N GLY A 618 -13.89 32.81 14.81
CA GLY A 618 -12.88 32.95 13.76
C GLY A 618 -11.47 33.16 14.30
N GLU A 619 -11.31 33.94 15.38
CA GLU A 619 -10.01 34.13 16.04
C GLU A 619 -9.50 32.83 16.67
N ILE A 620 -10.33 32.11 17.42
CA ILE A 620 -9.97 30.82 18.00
C ILE A 620 -9.57 29.82 16.90
N GLU A 621 -10.34 29.73 15.81
CA GLU A 621 -10.05 28.85 14.68
C GLU A 621 -8.73 29.20 13.99
N LEU A 622 -8.46 30.49 13.78
CA LEU A 622 -7.21 30.96 13.19
C LEU A 622 -6.00 30.61 14.08
N TYR A 623 -6.11 30.78 15.39
CA TYR A 623 -5.04 30.39 16.33
C TYR A 623 -4.84 28.87 16.36
N MET A 624 -5.92 28.09 16.42
CA MET A 624 -5.81 26.62 16.39
C MET A 624 -5.18 26.11 15.08
N SER A 625 -5.39 26.81 13.97
CA SER A 625 -4.80 26.45 12.66
C SER A 625 -3.28 26.57 12.62
N GLN A 626 -2.66 27.39 13.48
CA GLN A 626 -1.20 27.53 13.59
C GLN A 626 -0.54 26.34 14.30
N TYR A 627 -1.33 25.52 15.00
CA TYR A 627 -0.86 24.38 15.81
C TYR A 627 -1.64 23.10 15.45
N PRO A 628 -1.64 22.68 14.17
CA PRO A 628 -2.44 21.55 13.71
C PRO A 628 -2.08 20.26 14.45
N SER A 629 -3.04 19.34 14.54
CA SER A 629 -2.71 17.97 14.97
C SER A 629 -1.89 17.32 13.87
N PHE A 630 -0.75 16.75 14.24
CA PHE A 630 0.10 15.96 13.35
C PHE A 630 0.00 14.46 13.68
N THR A 631 -0.99 14.07 14.48
CA THR A 631 -1.16 12.69 14.91
C THR A 631 -2.63 12.33 15.08
N PHE A 632 -2.95 11.07 14.85
CA PHE A 632 -4.20 10.45 15.27
C PHE A 632 -3.91 9.04 15.81
N PRO A 633 -4.41 8.70 17.01
CA PRO A 633 -4.30 7.35 17.56
C PRO A 633 -5.47 6.48 17.08
N ILE A 634 -5.18 5.19 16.90
CA ILE A 634 -6.18 4.13 16.79
C ILE A 634 -6.01 3.26 18.04
N ASP A 635 -6.96 3.41 18.97
CA ASP A 635 -6.91 2.74 20.26
C ASP A 635 -7.33 1.27 20.16
N ASN A 636 -6.80 0.43 21.04
CA ASN A 636 -7.20 -0.98 21.16
C ASN A 636 -8.49 -1.17 21.98
N GLY A 637 -9.43 -0.22 21.94
CA GLY A 637 -10.69 -0.26 22.71
C GLY A 637 -11.63 -1.38 22.26
N ARG A 638 -12.52 -1.84 23.16
CA ARG A 638 -13.60 -2.80 22.82
C ARG A 638 -14.65 -2.14 21.92
N ILE A 639 -15.49 -2.97 21.30
CA ILE A 639 -16.68 -2.49 20.59
C ILE A 639 -17.55 -1.67 21.58
N MET A 640 -17.71 -0.39 21.27
CA MET A 640 -18.57 0.53 22.01
C MET A 640 -20.04 0.12 21.83
N ASP A 641 -20.88 0.42 22.82
CA ASP A 641 -22.31 0.15 22.71
C ASP A 641 -22.91 0.83 21.47
N ILE A 642 -23.57 0.02 20.64
CA ILE A 642 -24.19 0.44 19.39
C ILE A 642 -25.36 1.40 19.64
N VAL A 643 -26.12 1.16 20.72
CA VAL A 643 -27.31 1.92 21.14
C VAL A 643 -27.38 1.99 22.67
N ASP A 644 -28.11 2.99 23.18
CA ASP A 644 -28.31 3.28 24.61
C ASP A 644 -29.44 2.45 25.28
N TYR A 645 -30.10 1.56 24.53
CA TYR A 645 -31.20 0.72 25.00
C TYR A 645 -30.88 -0.78 24.90
N GLU A 646 -31.44 -1.58 25.79
CA GLU A 646 -31.45 -3.04 25.69
C GLU A 646 -32.66 -3.54 24.86
N LEU A 647 -33.77 -2.81 24.92
CA LEU A 647 -35.01 -3.11 24.20
C LEU A 647 -35.69 -1.81 23.78
N GLN A 648 -36.12 -1.70 22.54
CA GLN A 648 -36.92 -0.56 22.06
C GLN A 648 -38.12 -1.06 21.25
N CYS A 649 -39.30 -0.49 21.50
CA CYS A 649 -40.51 -0.79 20.74
C CYS A 649 -41.03 0.48 20.09
N VAL A 650 -41.22 0.44 18.78
CA VAL A 650 -41.88 1.48 17.98
C VAL A 650 -43.26 0.97 17.62
N LYS A 651 -44.30 1.50 18.25
CA LYS A 651 -45.69 1.16 17.92
C LYS A 651 -46.16 2.04 16.78
N ILE A 652 -46.89 1.44 15.84
CA ILE A 652 -47.46 2.13 14.68
C ILE A 652 -48.97 1.97 14.66
N ASN A 653 -49.66 3.01 14.21
CA ASN A 653 -51.10 2.99 14.00
C ASN A 653 -51.47 2.44 12.61
N ASN A 654 -52.77 2.37 12.32
CA ASN A 654 -53.31 1.84 11.05
C ASN A 654 -52.95 2.67 9.81
N ASN A 655 -52.32 3.83 9.96
CA ASN A 655 -51.80 4.63 8.85
C ASN A 655 -50.28 4.48 8.70
N PHE A 656 -49.70 3.47 9.35
CA PHE A 656 -48.26 3.29 9.50
C PHE A 656 -47.56 4.49 10.16
N ASN A 657 -48.31 5.32 10.89
CA ASN A 657 -47.76 6.44 11.65
C ASN A 657 -47.28 5.98 13.04
N THR A 658 -46.12 6.44 13.49
CA THR A 658 -45.59 6.19 14.84
C THR A 658 -46.57 6.70 15.89
N GLU A 659 -47.05 5.79 16.72
CA GLU A 659 -47.94 6.11 17.85
C GLU A 659 -47.13 6.37 19.12
N SER A 660 -46.13 5.54 19.40
CA SER A 660 -45.26 5.69 20.58
C SER A 660 -43.93 4.96 20.42
N ILE A 661 -42.91 5.45 21.10
CA ILE A 661 -41.59 4.83 21.22
C ILE A 661 -41.32 4.56 22.69
N GLN A 662 -41.02 3.31 23.05
CA GLN A 662 -40.70 2.89 24.41
C GLN A 662 -39.31 2.27 24.44
N LYS A 663 -38.43 2.74 25.36
CA LYS A 663 -37.09 2.16 25.59
C LYS A 663 -37.05 1.45 26.96
N ASN A 664 -36.43 0.28 27.02
CA ASN A 664 -36.11 -0.57 28.19
C ASN A 664 -37.28 -1.08 29.04
N ARG A 665 -38.44 -0.40 29.03
CA ARG A 665 -39.63 -0.75 29.79
C ARG A 665 -40.84 -0.74 28.87
N LEU A 666 -41.50 -1.90 28.76
CA LEU A 666 -42.73 -2.07 27.99
C LEU A 666 -43.89 -2.16 28.97
N ASP A 667 -44.88 -1.27 28.83
CA ASP A 667 -45.91 -1.09 29.85
C ASP A 667 -47.04 -2.15 29.79
N GLN A 668 -47.24 -2.85 28.67
CA GLN A 668 -48.29 -3.89 28.50
C GLN A 668 -47.92 -4.89 27.38
N LYS A 669 -48.64 -6.03 27.28
CA LYS A 669 -48.59 -6.94 26.12
C LYS A 669 -48.57 -6.11 24.83
N CYS A 670 -47.71 -6.44 23.86
CA CYS A 670 -47.59 -5.75 22.57
C CYS A 670 -48.85 -5.97 21.69
N LYS A 671 -50.00 -5.50 22.17
CA LYS A 671 -51.27 -5.42 21.45
C LYS A 671 -51.17 -4.24 20.48
N GLY A 672 -51.24 -4.50 19.18
CA GLY A 672 -51.07 -3.51 18.11
C GLY A 672 -50.10 -3.98 17.04
N SER A 673 -49.63 -3.05 16.21
CA SER A 673 -48.61 -3.30 15.19
C SER A 673 -47.36 -2.47 15.49
N GLY A 674 -46.19 -2.96 15.07
CA GLY A 674 -44.98 -2.17 15.24
C GLY A 674 -43.69 -2.95 14.98
N ILE A 675 -42.60 -2.33 15.39
CA ILE A 675 -41.24 -2.84 15.23
C ILE A 675 -40.60 -2.94 16.61
N LEU A 676 -40.04 -4.10 16.92
CA LEU A 676 -39.34 -4.40 18.16
C LEU A 676 -37.85 -4.56 17.89
N PHE A 677 -37.02 -3.76 18.57
CA PHE A 677 -35.56 -3.80 18.50
C PHE A 677 -34.99 -4.39 19.79
N ILE A 678 -34.22 -5.47 19.67
CA ILE A 678 -33.60 -6.18 20.79
C ILE A 678 -32.08 -6.07 20.64
N LYS A 679 -31.43 -5.39 21.58
CA LYS A 679 -29.96 -5.37 21.65
C LYS A 679 -29.46 -6.69 22.23
N THR A 680 -28.42 -7.23 21.63
CA THR A 680 -27.71 -8.42 22.10
C THR A 680 -26.22 -8.15 22.10
N ARG A 681 -25.51 -8.66 23.11
CA ARG A 681 -24.08 -8.47 23.29
C ARG A 681 -23.45 -9.78 23.77
N ILE A 682 -22.38 -10.17 23.10
CA ILE A 682 -21.52 -11.30 23.44
C ILE A 682 -20.10 -10.74 23.57
N ASP A 683 -19.48 -10.95 24.72
CA ASP A 683 -18.13 -10.49 25.02
C ASP A 683 -17.41 -11.67 25.70
N LYS A 684 -16.79 -12.53 24.88
CA LYS A 684 -16.17 -13.79 25.27
C LYS A 684 -14.70 -13.82 24.87
N PRO A 685 -13.80 -13.27 25.69
CA PRO A 685 -12.36 -13.29 25.42
C PRO A 685 -11.78 -14.71 25.30
N GLU A 686 -12.38 -15.69 26.00
CA GLU A 686 -11.98 -17.11 25.97
C GLU A 686 -12.14 -17.75 24.59
N SER A 687 -13.13 -17.30 23.81
CA SER A 687 -13.38 -17.76 22.46
C SER A 687 -12.98 -16.72 21.41
N GLY A 688 -12.54 -15.53 21.85
CA GLY A 688 -12.14 -14.42 20.97
C GLY A 688 -13.31 -13.73 20.25
N ILE A 689 -14.51 -13.75 20.82
CA ILE A 689 -15.74 -13.19 20.23
C ILE A 689 -16.10 -11.87 20.92
N GLU A 690 -16.04 -10.75 20.19
CA GLU A 690 -16.72 -9.51 20.54
C GLU A 690 -17.86 -9.28 19.53
N TRP A 691 -19.11 -9.41 19.94
CA TRP A 691 -20.29 -9.28 19.07
C TRP A 691 -21.35 -8.40 19.72
N GLN A 692 -21.82 -7.40 18.99
CA GLN A 692 -23.02 -6.64 19.35
C GLN A 692 -23.96 -6.60 18.17
N ALA A 693 -25.25 -6.82 18.42
CA ALA A 693 -26.28 -6.73 17.39
C ALA A 693 -27.57 -6.12 17.93
N VAL A 694 -28.25 -5.34 17.09
CA VAL A 694 -29.64 -4.92 17.29
C VAL A 694 -30.49 -5.71 16.32
N ASN A 695 -31.31 -6.63 16.84
CA ASN A 695 -32.19 -7.48 16.04
C ASN A 695 -33.60 -6.90 16.04
N ALA A 696 -34.12 -6.58 14.86
CA ALA A 696 -35.43 -5.98 14.68
C ALA A 696 -36.45 -7.02 14.18
N PHE A 697 -37.66 -6.98 14.77
CA PHE A 697 -38.77 -7.89 14.43
C PHE A 697 -40.06 -7.09 14.25
N LEU A 698 -40.83 -7.40 13.21
CA LEU A 698 -42.18 -6.86 13.02
C LEU A 698 -43.17 -7.68 13.84
N PHE A 699 -44.13 -7.01 14.47
CA PHE A 699 -45.22 -7.67 15.18
C PHE A 699 -46.58 -7.10 14.79
N HIS A 700 -47.60 -7.96 14.82
CA HIS A 700 -48.99 -7.62 14.61
C HIS A 700 -49.89 -8.40 15.57
N ARG A 701 -50.74 -7.69 16.31
CA ARG A 701 -51.78 -8.25 17.21
C ARG A 701 -51.27 -9.30 18.22
N GLY A 702 -50.00 -9.25 18.60
CA GLY A 702 -49.40 -10.18 19.56
C GLY A 702 -48.56 -11.29 18.93
N GLU A 703 -48.39 -11.30 17.61
CA GLU A 703 -47.61 -12.31 16.88
C GLU A 703 -46.50 -11.63 16.07
N LEU A 704 -45.37 -12.31 15.88
CA LEU A 704 -44.31 -11.87 14.96
C LEU A 704 -44.68 -12.19 13.51
N VAL A 705 -44.53 -11.20 12.63
CA VAL A 705 -44.87 -11.29 11.20
C VAL A 705 -43.68 -10.90 10.33
N LYS A 706 -43.70 -11.29 9.05
CA LYS A 706 -42.65 -10.96 8.08
C LYS A 706 -42.79 -9.61 7.40
N SER A 707 -44.02 -9.17 7.20
CA SER A 707 -44.33 -7.85 6.66
C SER A 707 -45.66 -7.38 7.23
N LEU A 708 -45.90 -6.07 7.15
CA LEU A 708 -47.17 -5.46 7.48
C LEU A 708 -47.77 -4.91 6.20
N VAL A 709 -48.98 -5.34 5.88
CA VAL A 709 -49.73 -4.89 4.72
C VAL A 709 -50.99 -4.17 5.18
N LYS A 710 -51.24 -2.99 4.64
CA LYS A 710 -52.49 -2.26 4.81
C LYS A 710 -53.31 -2.39 3.54
N VAL A 711 -54.54 -2.85 3.66
CA VAL A 711 -55.50 -2.97 2.55
C VAL A 711 -56.39 -1.74 2.51
N TYR A 712 -56.61 -1.18 1.33
CA TYR A 712 -57.63 -0.17 1.07
C TYR A 712 -58.75 -0.80 0.25
N SER A 713 -59.97 -0.81 0.77
CA SER A 713 -61.17 -1.17 0.01
C SER A 713 -61.78 0.07 -0.67
N ASP A 714 -62.52 -0.13 -1.75
CA ASP A 714 -63.28 0.91 -2.45
C ASP A 714 -64.18 1.68 -1.44
N PRO A 715 -64.16 3.03 -1.42
CA PRO A 715 -64.94 3.84 -0.48
C PRO A 715 -66.46 3.63 -0.49
N ASP A 716 -67.01 2.94 -1.50
CA ASP A 716 -68.46 2.72 -1.66
C ASP A 716 -69.03 1.45 -0.96
N GLU A 717 -68.20 0.64 -0.27
CA GLU A 717 -68.69 -0.52 0.51
C GLU A 717 -68.96 -0.19 1.99
N GLU A 718 -70.19 -0.46 2.47
CA GLU A 718 -70.62 -0.29 3.88
C GLU A 718 -69.87 -1.19 4.90
N ASN A 719 -69.01 -2.12 4.45
CA ASN A 719 -68.19 -3.01 5.28
C ASN A 719 -66.69 -2.89 4.95
N SER A 720 -66.16 -1.67 4.84
CA SER A 720 -64.72 -1.47 4.68
C SER A 720 -63.91 -2.08 5.84
N ARG A 721 -63.13 -3.12 5.55
CA ARG A 721 -62.15 -3.69 6.49
C ARG A 721 -60.85 -2.88 6.40
N ASP A 722 -60.86 -1.64 6.87
CA ASP A 722 -59.63 -0.86 7.07
C ASP A 722 -58.77 -1.54 8.14
N GLY A 723 -57.69 -2.23 7.73
CA GLY A 723 -56.87 -3.01 8.65
C GLY A 723 -55.44 -3.24 8.17
N ILE A 724 -54.50 -3.27 9.13
CA ILE A 724 -53.17 -3.84 8.93
C ILE A 724 -53.30 -5.37 9.10
N LEU A 725 -52.61 -6.12 8.25
CA LEU A 725 -52.53 -7.58 8.24
C LEU A 725 -51.07 -8.02 8.07
N GLY A 726 -50.75 -9.26 8.46
CA GLY A 726 -49.53 -9.91 8.01
C GLY A 726 -49.68 -10.48 6.60
N LEU A 727 -48.58 -10.62 5.84
CA LEU A 727 -48.58 -11.26 4.50
C LEU A 727 -49.26 -12.64 4.51
N GLU A 728 -49.04 -13.41 5.58
CA GLU A 728 -49.56 -14.77 5.73
C GLU A 728 -51.09 -14.79 5.90
N GLN A 729 -51.70 -13.65 6.26
CA GLN A 729 -53.15 -13.48 6.41
C GLN A 729 -53.83 -12.97 5.13
N LEU A 730 -53.06 -12.62 4.10
CA LEU A 730 -53.57 -12.22 2.79
C LEU A 730 -54.13 -13.44 2.03
N GLU A 731 -53.50 -14.61 2.16
CA GLU A 731 -54.00 -15.87 1.57
C GLU A 731 -55.40 -16.25 2.13
N ASP A 732 -55.65 -16.00 3.41
CA ASP A 732 -56.96 -16.24 4.04
C ASP A 732 -58.03 -15.25 3.52
N LEU A 733 -57.64 -14.00 3.25
CA LEU A 733 -58.51 -12.99 2.64
C LEU A 733 -58.82 -13.33 1.19
N GLU A 734 -57.84 -13.80 0.42
CA GLU A 734 -58.06 -14.34 -0.93
C GLU A 734 -59.07 -15.49 -0.90
N TYR A 735 -58.95 -16.42 0.06
CA TYR A 735 -59.88 -17.52 0.22
C TYR A 735 -61.31 -17.06 0.60
N GLU A 736 -61.45 -16.14 1.56
CA GLU A 736 -62.76 -15.57 1.93
C GLU A 736 -63.41 -14.81 0.75
N THR A 737 -62.62 -14.04 -0.01
CA THR A 737 -63.10 -13.27 -1.17
C THR A 737 -63.54 -14.22 -2.29
N LYS A 738 -62.80 -15.31 -2.52
CA LYS A 738 -63.18 -16.35 -3.49
C LYS A 738 -64.50 -17.04 -3.10
N LEU A 739 -64.70 -17.28 -1.81
CA LEU A 739 -65.92 -17.88 -1.27
C LEU A 739 -67.14 -16.94 -1.40
N SER A 740 -66.95 -15.62 -1.26
CA SER A 740 -68.03 -14.64 -1.43
C SER A 740 -68.48 -14.54 -2.89
N TYR A 741 -67.54 -14.61 -3.85
CA TYR A 741 -67.87 -14.67 -5.28
C TYR A 741 -68.68 -15.92 -5.64
N GLU A 742 -68.33 -17.09 -5.07
CA GLU A 742 -69.11 -18.33 -5.29
C GLU A 742 -70.54 -18.25 -4.73
N THR A 743 -70.76 -17.48 -3.64
CA THR A 743 -72.10 -17.27 -3.09
C THR A 743 -72.93 -16.24 -3.87
N GLU A 744 -72.33 -15.16 -4.39
CA GLU A 744 -73.03 -14.15 -5.20
C GLU A 744 -73.43 -14.69 -6.58
N ASP A 745 -72.56 -15.47 -7.24
CA ASP A 745 -72.89 -16.16 -8.49
C ASP A 745 -74.08 -17.12 -8.34
N SER A 746 -74.28 -17.68 -7.14
CA SER A 746 -75.41 -18.57 -6.86
C SER A 746 -76.75 -17.84 -6.71
N GLU A 747 -76.75 -16.57 -6.28
CA GLU A 747 -77.98 -15.76 -6.15
C GLU A 747 -78.39 -15.09 -7.47
N ASP A 748 -77.43 -14.69 -8.31
CA ASP A 748 -77.72 -14.07 -9.61
C ASP A 748 -78.02 -15.09 -10.72
N TYR A 749 -77.52 -16.34 -10.60
CA TYR A 749 -77.89 -17.45 -11.48
C TYR A 749 -79.39 -17.79 -11.41
N TYR A 750 -80.04 -17.64 -10.25
CA TYR A 750 -81.48 -17.91 -10.13
C TYR A 750 -82.38 -16.73 -10.56
N LYS A 751 -81.84 -15.52 -10.74
CA LYS A 751 -82.62 -14.34 -11.17
C LYS A 751 -82.67 -14.16 -12.70
N SER A 752 -81.77 -14.78 -13.46
CA SER A 752 -81.65 -14.56 -14.92
C SER A 752 -82.34 -15.63 -15.80
N MET A 753 -83.01 -16.61 -15.21
CA MET A 753 -83.61 -17.73 -15.96
C MET A 753 -85.04 -17.46 -16.45
N THR A 754 -85.24 -16.46 -17.33
CA THR A 754 -86.45 -16.34 -18.18
C THR A 754 -86.15 -15.80 -19.59
N TRP A 755 -86.26 -16.67 -20.62
CA TRP A 755 -86.61 -16.45 -22.06
C TRP A 755 -85.81 -15.36 -22.86
N GLN A 756 -85.16 -15.54 -24.03
CA GLN A 756 -85.33 -16.34 -25.27
C GLN A 756 -84.07 -16.19 -26.19
N PRO A 757 -83.94 -16.92 -27.34
CA PRO A 757 -82.65 -17.23 -28.01
C PRO A 757 -82.30 -16.39 -29.26
N TYR A 758 -81.06 -16.59 -29.77
CA TYR A 758 -80.36 -16.08 -31.00
C TYR A 758 -79.38 -14.91 -30.74
N THR A 759 -78.12 -14.82 -31.23
CA THR A 759 -77.40 -15.41 -32.37
C THR A 759 -75.87 -15.28 -32.14
N TYR A 760 -75.07 -16.12 -32.81
CA TYR A 760 -73.61 -16.17 -32.79
C TYR A 760 -72.93 -14.93 -33.44
N SER A 761 -72.00 -14.25 -32.76
CA SER A 761 -70.62 -13.97 -33.25
C SER A 761 -69.81 -13.05 -32.31
N GLN A 762 -68.50 -13.35 -32.27
CA GLN A 762 -67.34 -12.49 -31.94
C GLN A 762 -66.84 -12.43 -30.49
N ASP A 763 -65.63 -12.99 -30.34
CA ASP A 763 -64.48 -12.46 -29.59
C ASP A 763 -64.74 -11.90 -28.19
N TYR A 764 -64.77 -12.80 -27.21
CA TYR A 764 -64.42 -12.43 -25.84
C TYR A 764 -62.90 -12.34 -25.73
N SER A 765 -62.37 -11.12 -25.89
CA SER A 765 -61.13 -10.74 -25.22
C SER A 765 -61.31 -10.95 -23.73
N ALA A 766 -60.34 -11.62 -23.09
CA ALA A 766 -60.24 -11.74 -21.64
C ALA A 766 -59.90 -10.37 -21.00
N GLN A 767 -60.83 -9.42 -21.07
CA GLN A 767 -60.66 -8.06 -20.55
C GLN A 767 -61.80 -7.59 -19.63
N ASP A 768 -62.77 -8.44 -19.29
CA ASP A 768 -63.89 -8.08 -18.40
C ASP A 768 -63.91 -8.89 -17.10
N TYR A 769 -62.73 -9.25 -16.57
CA TYR A 769 -62.59 -9.45 -15.13
C TYR A 769 -61.92 -8.18 -14.57
N GLU A 770 -62.72 -7.12 -14.37
CA GLU A 770 -62.35 -6.04 -13.45
C GLU A 770 -62.26 -6.67 -12.05
N SER A 771 -61.07 -7.18 -11.71
CA SER A 771 -60.70 -7.40 -10.31
C SER A 771 -60.88 -6.07 -9.60
N ARG A 772 -61.77 -6.00 -8.60
CA ARG A 772 -61.87 -4.83 -7.72
C ARG A 772 -60.44 -4.47 -7.25
N ASP A 773 -59.96 -3.29 -7.65
CA ASP A 773 -58.57 -2.86 -7.51
C ASP A 773 -58.25 -2.55 -6.03
N TYR A 774 -58.05 -3.60 -5.23
CA TYR A 774 -57.43 -3.43 -3.92
C TYR A 774 -56.02 -2.89 -4.12
N THR A 775 -55.74 -1.76 -3.48
CA THR A 775 -54.39 -1.20 -3.39
C THR A 775 -53.86 -1.42 -1.99
N PHE A 776 -52.57 -1.72 -1.91
CA PHE A 776 -51.89 -2.10 -0.69
C PHE A 776 -50.77 -1.12 -0.36
N ASN A 777 -50.63 -0.77 0.91
CA ASN A 777 -49.38 -0.22 1.42
C ASN A 777 -48.62 -1.30 2.16
N ILE A 778 -47.32 -1.41 1.92
CA ILE A 778 -46.51 -2.51 2.44
C ILE A 778 -45.30 -1.96 3.16
N ILE A 779 -45.10 -2.37 4.41
CA ILE A 779 -43.81 -2.25 5.10
C ILE A 779 -43.02 -3.52 4.86
N TYR A 780 -41.87 -3.39 4.23
CA TYR A 780 -40.92 -4.48 3.97
C TYR A 780 -39.51 -4.05 4.38
N CYS A 781 -38.57 -4.98 4.36
CA CYS A 781 -37.17 -4.70 4.64
C CYS A 781 -36.31 -5.04 3.42
N ASP A 782 -35.41 -4.11 3.10
CA ASP A 782 -34.44 -4.23 2.01
C ASP A 782 -33.09 -3.65 2.49
N GLU A 783 -31.99 -4.34 2.22
CA GLU A 783 -30.63 -4.03 2.74
C GLU A 783 -30.54 -3.66 4.24
N ASN A 784 -31.34 -4.29 5.11
CA ASN A 784 -31.50 -3.97 6.53
C ASN A 784 -32.16 -2.61 6.85
N GLU A 785 -32.81 -1.98 5.87
CA GLU A 785 -33.60 -0.77 6.04
C GLU A 785 -35.09 -1.11 5.90
N PHE A 786 -35.93 -0.55 6.77
CA PHE A 786 -37.38 -0.67 6.63
C PHE A 786 -37.89 0.35 5.61
N GLN A 787 -38.57 -0.13 4.58
CA GLN A 787 -39.14 0.67 3.51
C GLN A 787 -40.65 0.54 3.49
N ILE A 788 -41.32 1.61 3.07
CA ILE A 788 -42.76 1.64 2.84
C ILE A 788 -43.04 1.87 1.35
N LEU A 789 -43.85 0.99 0.78
CA LEU A 789 -44.44 1.15 -0.55
C LEU A 789 -45.89 1.57 -0.41
N TYR A 790 -46.30 2.51 -1.25
CA TYR A 790 -47.68 3.00 -1.30
C TYR A 790 -48.36 2.54 -2.59
N ASN A 791 -49.65 2.23 -2.50
CA ASN A 791 -50.54 1.95 -3.62
C ASN A 791 -50.05 0.82 -4.56
N VAL A 792 -49.57 -0.30 -3.99
CA VAL A 792 -49.22 -1.52 -4.74
C VAL A 792 -50.51 -2.22 -5.16
N SER A 793 -50.69 -2.54 -6.44
CA SER A 793 -51.87 -3.30 -6.90
C SER A 793 -51.76 -4.79 -6.57
N LEU A 794 -52.89 -5.52 -6.55
CA LEU A 794 -52.89 -6.98 -6.36
C LEU A 794 -52.06 -7.70 -7.45
N TYR A 795 -52.20 -7.27 -8.70
CA TYR A 795 -51.42 -7.82 -9.82
C TYR A 795 -49.91 -7.60 -9.68
N ASP A 796 -49.50 -6.42 -9.20
CA ASP A 796 -48.10 -6.08 -8.93
C ASP A 796 -47.54 -6.81 -7.71
N PHE A 797 -48.40 -7.34 -6.84
CA PHE A 797 -48.01 -8.13 -5.68
C PHE A 797 -47.81 -9.61 -6.04
N GLU A 798 -48.73 -10.21 -6.80
CA GLU A 798 -48.69 -11.63 -7.20
C GLU A 798 -47.55 -11.98 -8.17
N ASN A 799 -47.24 -11.12 -9.14
CA ASN A 799 -46.27 -11.42 -10.20
C ASN A 799 -44.80 -11.12 -9.84
N SER A 800 -44.57 -10.79 -8.58
CA SER A 800 -43.47 -9.93 -8.16
C SER A 800 -42.78 -10.45 -6.92
N TYR A 801 -43.13 -11.61 -6.37
CA TYR A 801 -42.53 -12.07 -5.11
C TYR A 801 -41.19 -12.81 -5.35
N PRO A 802 -40.08 -12.42 -4.69
CA PRO A 802 -39.94 -11.33 -3.72
C PRO A 802 -40.00 -9.96 -4.39
N LEU A 803 -40.79 -9.01 -3.80
CA LEU A 803 -41.14 -7.70 -4.37
C LEU A 803 -39.93 -7.10 -5.14
N PRO A 804 -40.03 -6.77 -6.45
CA PRO A 804 -38.88 -6.34 -7.23
C PRO A 804 -38.41 -4.97 -6.75
N GLU A 805 -37.28 -4.50 -7.29
CA GLU A 805 -36.85 -3.09 -7.22
C GLU A 805 -37.96 -2.14 -7.76
N ILE A 806 -39.02 -1.90 -6.98
CA ILE A 806 -39.99 -0.83 -7.22
C ILE A 806 -39.33 0.46 -6.72
N SER A 807 -38.18 0.81 -7.31
CA SER A 807 -37.28 1.86 -6.85
C SER A 807 -37.85 3.27 -7.03
N ASN A 808 -38.98 3.42 -7.73
CA ASN A 808 -39.52 4.73 -8.05
C ASN A 808 -40.48 5.28 -6.99
N ASN A 809 -41.08 4.43 -6.13
CA ASN A 809 -42.09 4.86 -5.14
C ASN A 809 -41.87 4.31 -3.71
N SER A 810 -40.75 3.62 -3.43
CA SER A 810 -40.42 3.22 -2.07
C SER A 810 -39.84 4.40 -1.28
N PHE A 811 -40.23 4.53 -0.02
CA PHE A 811 -39.67 5.53 0.87
C PHE A 811 -39.10 4.88 2.13
N ARG A 812 -38.04 5.45 2.70
CA ARG A 812 -37.49 4.98 3.99
C ARG A 812 -38.47 5.28 5.10
N PHE A 813 -38.93 4.23 5.77
CA PHE A 813 -40.00 4.32 6.77
C PHE A 813 -39.69 5.35 7.86
N PHE A 814 -38.45 5.41 8.34
CA PHE A 814 -38.04 6.30 9.42
C PHE A 814 -37.61 7.71 8.99
N GLN A 815 -37.43 7.99 7.69
CA GLN A 815 -37.01 9.33 7.23
C GLN A 815 -38.18 10.25 6.86
N ASN A 816 -39.43 9.75 6.84
CA ASN A 816 -40.61 10.47 6.34
C ASN A 816 -41.39 11.27 7.41
N ASP A 817 -40.76 12.17 8.17
CA ASP A 817 -41.44 13.04 9.18
C ASP A 817 -42.25 12.30 10.28
N LEU A 818 -41.92 11.04 10.49
CA LEU A 818 -42.70 10.08 11.28
C LEU A 818 -42.23 9.96 12.74
N ILE A 819 -41.16 10.66 13.09
CA ILE A 819 -40.63 10.82 14.45
C ILE A 819 -41.23 12.11 15.01
N SER A 820 -42.04 12.02 16.07
CA SER A 820 -42.72 13.18 16.67
C SER A 820 -41.77 14.35 16.95
N ASP A 821 -42.19 15.59 16.67
CA ASP A 821 -41.49 16.84 17.05
C ASP A 821 -41.10 16.94 18.54
N ASN A 822 -41.74 16.15 19.41
CA ASN A 822 -41.44 16.08 20.85
C ASN A 822 -40.31 15.09 21.19
N TYR A 823 -39.78 14.34 20.21
CA TYR A 823 -38.64 13.45 20.39
C TYR A 823 -37.35 14.25 20.23
N ALA A 824 -36.78 14.66 21.37
CA ALA A 824 -35.56 15.46 21.44
C ALA A 824 -34.29 14.61 21.20
N GLY A 825 -34.13 14.11 19.97
CA GLY A 825 -32.84 13.69 19.42
C GLY A 825 -32.40 12.27 19.78
N GLU A 826 -32.52 11.39 18.78
CA GLU A 826 -31.51 10.41 18.35
C GLU A 826 -32.11 9.69 17.14
N ASP A 827 -31.55 9.95 15.96
CA ASP A 827 -31.99 9.28 14.73
C ASP A 827 -31.90 7.76 14.88
N LEU A 828 -32.98 7.06 14.56
CA LEU A 828 -33.01 5.60 14.50
C LEU A 828 -32.31 5.13 13.21
N HIS A 829 -30.97 5.24 13.19
CA HIS A 829 -30.16 4.82 12.04
C HIS A 829 -29.82 3.33 12.15
N ILE A 830 -30.51 2.48 11.40
CA ILE A 830 -30.04 1.12 11.17
C ILE A 830 -28.84 1.22 10.23
N ARG A 831 -27.62 0.97 10.73
CA ARG A 831 -26.41 1.08 9.90
C ARG A 831 -26.07 -0.23 9.22
N LYS A 832 -25.24 -0.15 8.17
CA LYS A 832 -24.68 -1.34 7.55
C LYS A 832 -23.87 -2.15 8.58
N PRO A 833 -24.11 -3.47 8.67
CA PRO A 833 -23.39 -4.32 9.62
C PRO A 833 -21.93 -4.50 9.17
N VAL A 834 -21.03 -4.61 10.15
CA VAL A 834 -19.58 -4.66 9.92
C VAL A 834 -18.94 -5.78 10.72
N LEU A 835 -18.06 -6.51 10.05
CA LEU A 835 -17.27 -7.59 10.63
C LEU A 835 -15.79 -7.19 10.61
N TYR A 836 -15.15 -7.25 11.78
CA TYR A 836 -13.72 -7.11 11.93
C TYR A 836 -13.11 -8.46 12.34
N GLN A 837 -11.89 -8.70 11.89
CA GLN A 837 -11.03 -9.79 12.36
C GLN A 837 -9.71 -9.19 12.83
N ASP A 838 -9.37 -9.37 14.11
CA ASP A 838 -8.23 -8.73 14.77
C ASP A 838 -8.20 -7.20 14.61
N GLY A 839 -9.40 -6.60 14.55
CA GLY A 839 -9.60 -5.18 14.31
C GLY A 839 -9.57 -4.75 12.85
N ILE A 840 -9.46 -5.69 11.92
CA ILE A 840 -9.31 -5.48 10.48
C ILE A 840 -10.63 -5.73 9.76
N LEU A 841 -11.11 -4.76 8.98
CA LEU A 841 -12.40 -4.86 8.31
C LEU A 841 -12.42 -6.00 7.27
N LEU A 842 -13.40 -6.90 7.41
CA LEU A 842 -13.72 -7.94 6.42
C LEU A 842 -14.93 -7.53 5.59
N ASN A 843 -14.86 -7.77 4.28
CA ASN A 843 -15.98 -7.51 3.36
C ASN A 843 -16.99 -8.67 3.37
N ILE A 844 -17.58 -8.92 4.54
CA ILE A 844 -18.59 -9.96 4.79
C ILE A 844 -19.71 -9.33 5.60
N ASN A 845 -20.96 -9.55 5.19
CA ASN A 845 -22.11 -9.14 5.99
C ASN A 845 -22.27 -10.12 7.18
N PRO A 846 -22.14 -9.70 8.45
CA PRO A 846 -22.26 -10.61 9.58
C PRO A 846 -23.63 -11.31 9.70
N GLN A 847 -24.68 -10.81 9.05
CA GLN A 847 -25.98 -11.50 9.01
C GLN A 847 -25.90 -12.89 8.39
N VAL A 848 -24.92 -13.18 7.52
CA VAL A 848 -24.71 -14.54 6.99
C VAL A 848 -24.35 -15.54 8.10
N ILE A 849 -23.78 -15.06 9.22
CA ILE A 849 -23.47 -15.87 10.40
C ILE A 849 -24.68 -15.96 11.32
N LEU A 850 -25.43 -14.87 11.48
CA LEU A 850 -26.59 -14.76 12.37
C LEU A 850 -27.82 -14.28 11.59
N PRO A 851 -28.51 -15.15 10.82
CA PRO A 851 -29.70 -14.77 10.04
C PRO A 851 -30.95 -14.72 10.94
N LEU A 852 -30.95 -13.84 11.94
CA LEU A 852 -31.99 -13.71 12.96
C LEU A 852 -32.52 -12.27 13.03
N GLY A 853 -33.79 -12.09 12.70
CA GLY A 853 -34.40 -10.76 12.58
C GLY A 853 -33.65 -9.88 11.58
N ILE A 854 -34.01 -8.60 11.50
CA ILE A 854 -33.24 -7.64 10.71
C ILE A 854 -32.17 -7.06 11.63
N GLY A 855 -30.92 -7.41 11.37
CA GLY A 855 -29.85 -7.14 12.33
C GLY A 855 -28.83 -6.10 11.88
N TRP A 856 -28.64 -5.05 12.68
CA TRP A 856 -27.41 -4.27 12.65
C TRP A 856 -26.42 -4.86 13.64
N SER A 857 -25.30 -5.38 13.14
CA SER A 857 -24.26 -5.99 13.96
C SER A 857 -22.88 -5.37 13.74
N VAL A 858 -22.15 -5.19 14.83
CA VAL A 858 -20.72 -4.84 14.85
C VAL A 858 -20.02 -5.96 15.60
N CYS A 859 -19.01 -6.56 14.97
CA CYS A 859 -18.31 -7.70 15.55
C CYS A 859 -16.82 -7.65 15.27
N ASN A 860 -16.03 -8.20 16.19
CA ASN A 860 -14.59 -8.34 16.09
C ASN A 860 -14.20 -9.74 16.56
N LEU A 861 -13.65 -10.53 15.65
CA LEU A 861 -13.25 -11.91 15.89
C LEU A 861 -11.73 -11.99 16.04
N THR A 862 -11.24 -12.71 17.05
CA THR A 862 -9.81 -12.84 17.35
C THR A 862 -9.46 -14.27 17.76
N ALA A 863 -8.19 -14.64 17.68
CA ALA A 863 -7.71 -15.98 18.05
C ALA A 863 -8.55 -17.11 17.43
N ASP A 864 -9.14 -18.00 18.24
CA ASP A 864 -9.87 -19.18 17.75
C ASP A 864 -11.18 -18.84 17.00
N ALA A 865 -11.68 -17.62 17.13
CA ALA A 865 -12.84 -17.14 16.38
C ALA A 865 -12.49 -16.60 14.98
N GLN A 866 -11.21 -16.46 14.63
CA GLN A 866 -10.80 -16.03 13.29
C GLN A 866 -11.26 -17.02 12.22
N PHE A 867 -11.55 -16.51 11.02
CA PHE A 867 -11.55 -17.35 9.83
C PHE A 867 -10.11 -17.76 9.50
N ASP A 868 -9.91 -19.02 9.09
CA ASP A 868 -8.59 -19.57 8.78
C ASP A 868 -7.94 -18.95 7.53
N LEU A 869 -8.66 -18.09 6.80
CA LEU A 869 -8.17 -17.39 5.62
C LEU A 869 -8.37 -15.88 5.82
N ASN A 870 -7.27 -15.09 5.72
CA ASN A 870 -7.33 -13.63 5.54
C ASN A 870 -7.76 -13.32 4.10
N ALA A 871 -8.95 -13.80 3.75
CA ALA A 871 -9.36 -14.02 2.39
C ALA A 871 -10.35 -12.96 1.93
N SER A 872 -10.26 -12.62 0.65
CA SER A 872 -11.38 -12.02 -0.07
C SER A 872 -12.63 -12.91 0.05
N ARG A 873 -13.82 -12.33 -0.08
CA ARG A 873 -15.13 -13.04 -0.04
C ARG A 873 -15.19 -14.26 -0.98
N HIS A 874 -14.33 -14.30 -2.00
CA HIS A 874 -14.21 -15.39 -2.97
C HIS A 874 -13.44 -16.61 -2.42
N GLU A 875 -12.42 -16.42 -1.59
CA GLU A 875 -11.55 -17.48 -1.08
C GLU A 875 -12.18 -18.23 0.11
N LEU A 876 -12.93 -17.53 0.98
CA LEU A 876 -13.71 -18.18 2.04
C LEU A 876 -14.69 -19.19 1.47
N ASN A 877 -15.37 -18.84 0.38
CA ASN A 877 -16.37 -19.70 -0.27
C ASN A 877 -15.79 -20.95 -0.97
N MET A 878 -14.47 -21.03 -1.18
CA MET A 878 -13.85 -22.19 -1.82
C MET A 878 -13.44 -23.30 -0.82
N ASN A 879 -13.48 -23.03 0.50
CA ASN A 879 -13.07 -24.01 1.51
C ASN A 879 -14.26 -24.38 2.42
N ILE A 880 -15.12 -25.27 1.90
CA ILE A 880 -16.36 -25.74 2.54
C ILE A 880 -16.10 -26.33 3.93
N ASP A 881 -15.09 -27.20 4.07
CA ASP A 881 -14.81 -27.89 5.33
C ASP A 881 -14.38 -26.91 6.43
N ALA A 882 -13.60 -25.89 6.08
CA ALA A 882 -13.20 -24.84 7.02
C ALA A 882 -14.41 -24.01 7.47
N ILE A 883 -15.34 -23.70 6.57
CA ILE A 883 -16.58 -22.98 6.91
C ILE A 883 -17.44 -23.81 7.87
N GLU A 884 -17.72 -25.09 7.57
CA GLU A 884 -18.55 -25.94 8.43
C GLU A 884 -17.93 -26.07 9.82
N SER A 885 -16.61 -26.33 9.89
CA SER A 885 -15.88 -26.43 11.16
C SER A 885 -15.92 -25.13 11.97
N TRP A 886 -15.84 -23.97 11.31
CA TRP A 886 -15.92 -22.67 11.97
C TRP A 886 -17.35 -22.38 12.45
N MET A 887 -18.36 -22.68 11.63
CA MET A 887 -19.77 -22.52 11.99
C MET A 887 -20.14 -23.37 13.22
N ASP A 888 -19.67 -24.62 13.28
CA ASP A 888 -19.93 -25.50 14.42
C ASP A 888 -19.28 -25.02 15.73
N ARG A 889 -18.10 -24.39 15.64
CA ARG A 889 -17.33 -23.94 16.82
C ARG A 889 -17.68 -22.54 17.28
N THR A 890 -17.66 -21.56 16.38
CA THR A 890 -17.78 -20.13 16.69
C THR A 890 -19.16 -19.60 16.30
N GLY A 891 -19.61 -19.90 15.07
CA GLY A 891 -20.91 -19.46 14.58
C GLY A 891 -22.07 -19.91 15.47
N ARG A 892 -22.06 -21.16 15.92
CA ARG A 892 -23.08 -21.73 16.80
C ARG A 892 -23.13 -21.03 18.17
N ILE A 893 -21.99 -20.63 18.75
CA ILE A 893 -21.97 -19.87 20.01
C ILE A 893 -22.71 -18.53 19.83
N ILE A 894 -22.40 -17.81 18.74
CA ILE A 894 -23.04 -16.53 18.42
C ILE A 894 -24.54 -16.71 18.23
N GLN A 895 -24.93 -17.69 17.40
CA GLN A 895 -26.34 -17.99 17.10
C GLN A 895 -27.11 -18.37 18.37
N GLU A 896 -26.59 -19.26 19.20
CA GLU A 896 -27.28 -19.74 20.40
C GLU A 896 -27.50 -18.64 21.44
N GLU A 897 -26.49 -17.81 21.71
CA GLU A 897 -26.60 -16.77 22.74
C GLU A 897 -27.52 -15.64 22.29
N THR A 898 -27.38 -15.18 21.06
CA THR A 898 -28.27 -14.15 20.50
C THR A 898 -29.71 -14.66 20.41
N ALA A 899 -29.92 -15.87 19.88
CA ALA A 899 -31.26 -16.46 19.78
C ALA A 899 -31.91 -16.63 21.15
N ARG A 900 -31.18 -17.16 22.14
CA ARG A 900 -31.68 -17.35 23.51
C ARG A 900 -32.11 -16.01 24.12
N HIS A 901 -31.28 -14.98 24.00
CA HIS A 901 -31.63 -13.64 24.49
C HIS A 901 -32.91 -13.12 23.83
N CYS A 902 -32.98 -13.14 22.49
CA CYS A 902 -34.16 -12.66 21.77
C CYS A 902 -35.43 -13.44 22.16
N ILE A 903 -35.36 -14.76 22.20
CA ILE A 903 -36.49 -15.63 22.61
C ILE A 903 -36.94 -15.32 24.03
N ASP A 904 -36.01 -15.15 24.98
CA ASP A 904 -36.34 -14.82 26.38
C ASP A 904 -37.05 -13.47 26.48
N VAL A 905 -36.61 -12.48 25.72
CA VAL A 905 -37.27 -11.16 25.63
C VAL A 905 -38.67 -11.30 25.02
N LEU A 906 -38.81 -12.00 23.89
CA LEU A 906 -40.09 -12.23 23.21
C LEU A 906 -41.10 -12.96 24.10
N ARG A 907 -40.67 -14.00 24.83
CA ARG A 907 -41.49 -14.72 25.81
C ARG A 907 -41.92 -13.82 26.97
N LYS A 908 -41.00 -12.97 27.47
CA LYS A 908 -41.28 -12.03 28.57
C LYS A 908 -42.36 -11.00 28.21
N ILE A 909 -42.40 -10.57 26.95
CA ILE A 909 -43.40 -9.61 26.43
C ILE A 909 -44.66 -10.27 25.88
N GLN A 910 -44.71 -11.61 25.88
CA GLN A 910 -45.84 -12.42 25.45
C GLN A 910 -46.20 -12.20 23.97
N LEU A 911 -45.18 -12.19 23.10
CA LEU A 911 -45.36 -12.30 21.66
C LEU A 911 -45.27 -13.77 21.24
N ASP A 912 -46.20 -14.19 20.39
CA ASP A 912 -46.15 -15.51 19.74
C ASP A 912 -45.24 -15.45 18.50
N PHE A 913 -44.50 -16.51 18.25
CA PHE A 913 -43.54 -16.58 17.16
C PHE A 913 -43.30 -18.02 16.71
N THR A 914 -42.83 -18.16 15.47
CA THR A 914 -42.44 -19.44 14.86
C THR A 914 -40.97 -19.37 14.44
N VAL A 915 -40.37 -20.52 14.12
CA VAL A 915 -39.00 -20.55 13.58
C VAL A 915 -38.91 -19.73 12.29
N SER A 916 -39.93 -19.82 11.42
CA SER A 916 -39.97 -19.03 10.19
C SER A 916 -40.06 -17.54 10.48
N SER A 917 -40.88 -17.09 11.44
CA SER A 917 -41.06 -15.66 11.72
C SER A 917 -39.78 -14.98 12.25
N LEU A 918 -38.88 -15.73 12.90
CA LEU A 918 -37.60 -15.22 13.43
C LEU A 918 -36.46 -15.12 12.40
N ILE A 919 -36.43 -15.99 11.37
CA ILE A 919 -35.30 -16.09 10.44
C ILE A 919 -35.35 -15.04 9.33
N GLN A 920 -34.26 -14.34 9.02
CA GLN A 920 -34.22 -13.45 7.85
C GLN A 920 -33.76 -14.22 6.59
N THR A 921 -34.41 -13.95 5.45
CA THR A 921 -33.92 -14.39 4.15
C THR A 921 -32.82 -13.43 3.70
N ILE A 922 -31.64 -13.97 3.35
CA ILE A 922 -30.49 -13.17 2.92
C ILE A 922 -30.26 -13.45 1.43
N GLU A 923 -30.18 -12.39 0.63
CA GLU A 923 -29.78 -12.44 -0.79
C GLU A 923 -28.27 -12.62 -0.93
N ASP A 924 -27.72 -13.67 -0.31
CA ASP A 924 -26.33 -14.07 -0.45
C ASP A 924 -26.26 -15.56 -0.74
N ASP A 925 -25.84 -15.90 -1.96
CA ASP A 925 -25.73 -17.27 -2.44
C ASP A 925 -24.45 -18.00 -2.00
N SER A 926 -23.62 -17.36 -1.17
CA SER A 926 -22.41 -17.94 -0.61
C SER A 926 -22.68 -19.22 0.19
N TYR A 927 -21.68 -20.10 0.22
CA TYR A 927 -21.77 -21.32 1.04
C TYR A 927 -21.88 -20.96 2.52
N LEU A 928 -21.18 -19.92 2.96
CA LEU A 928 -21.26 -19.41 4.33
C LEU A 928 -22.70 -19.00 4.70
N ALA A 929 -23.42 -18.29 3.83
CA ALA A 929 -24.81 -17.91 4.08
C ALA A 929 -25.75 -19.13 4.17
N ARG A 930 -25.59 -20.12 3.27
CA ARG A 930 -26.37 -21.37 3.31
C ARG A 930 -26.09 -22.19 4.57
N SER A 931 -24.82 -22.27 4.97
CA SER A 931 -24.39 -22.94 6.19
C SER A 931 -24.92 -22.23 7.45
N GLY A 932 -24.79 -20.91 7.50
CA GLY A 932 -25.34 -20.06 8.56
C GLY A 932 -26.85 -20.24 8.75
N LEU A 933 -27.62 -20.19 7.66
CA LEU A 933 -29.07 -20.39 7.69
C LEU A 933 -29.47 -21.78 8.19
N ARG A 934 -28.78 -22.83 7.73
CA ARG A 934 -29.01 -24.22 8.17
C ARG A 934 -28.71 -24.37 9.66
N SER A 935 -27.55 -23.91 10.12
CA SER A 935 -27.17 -23.93 11.54
C SER A 935 -28.17 -23.14 12.39
N MET A 936 -28.63 -21.99 11.93
CA MET A 936 -29.59 -21.15 12.67
C MET A 936 -30.94 -21.85 12.83
N LYS A 937 -31.44 -22.53 11.78
CA LYS A 937 -32.66 -23.35 11.86
C LYS A 937 -32.53 -24.44 12.91
N GLU A 938 -31.40 -25.14 12.95
CA GLU A 938 -31.12 -26.17 13.95
C GLU A 938 -31.11 -25.59 15.38
N VAL A 939 -30.45 -24.44 15.58
CA VAL A 939 -30.40 -23.75 16.87
C VAL A 939 -31.80 -23.34 17.34
N LEU A 940 -32.60 -22.74 16.46
CA LEU A 940 -33.97 -22.30 16.80
C LEU A 940 -34.90 -23.49 17.10
N ASN A 941 -34.87 -24.55 16.29
CA ASN A 941 -35.65 -25.77 16.51
C ASN A 941 -35.34 -26.44 17.86
N ARG A 942 -34.14 -26.20 18.42
CA ARG A 942 -33.74 -26.74 19.73
C ARG A 942 -34.14 -25.83 20.90
N LEU A 943 -34.28 -24.51 20.67
CA LEU A 943 -34.57 -23.51 21.72
C LEU A 943 -36.08 -23.21 21.88
N ILE A 944 -36.85 -23.38 20.80
CA ILE A 944 -38.31 -23.22 20.75
C ILE A 944 -38.95 -24.56 21.06
#